data_AF-A0A0A7CNH4-F1
#
_entry.id   AF-A0A0A7CNH4-F1
#
_cell.length_a   1.000
_cell.length_b   1.000
_cell.length_c   1.000
_cell.angle_alpha   90.00
_cell.angle_beta   90.00
_cell.angle_gamma   90.00
#
_symmetry.space_group_name_H-M   'P 1'
#
loop_
_entity.id
_entity.type
_entity.pdbx_description
1 polymer ?
#
loop_
_entity_poly.entity_id
_entity_poly.type
_entity_poly.pdbx_seq_one_letter_code
_entity_poly.pdbx_strand_id
1 'polypeptide(L)'
;MVAESTARAALVLLAVAGCVLGAMHWSEKQHLQNKAKEMFFHGYDAYMTHAFPWDELKPLSCQGRRWDRRERGDLDDALGGFALTLIDSLSMLAIVDRERFSLGVQQVVETVSFDRDVTVSVFETTIRIVGGLLSAHLLASPEHVGLIPHGYDGELLTLAVDVATRLLPAFDTPTGIPRHRINLKVSSFEPTTAHPALQYGVPRGTTAETCPAAAGSLLLEMALLSRLSGIPEFEELAKGAVLELWDRRSGLHLLGSTINVETGAWVHTHTGIGAGLDSYYEYLMKYYVLSGDTDWFHMFNMSYHSIEAHMLQADGYHVEVDMNYGKEYLRSRRVSALQAFWPGLQVLAGDVQGAIDSHARLFDLWNQFGALPELYDMAGNGELIRWGRHYPLRPELAESTYHLYMATRDEKYLKVGRKLLYDIEETSRVPCGYAAVANVQDKSLEDRMDSFFLSETVKYLYLLFSNDSSIIVPSHGGNSSGASVAVPSSKVVFTTEGHLFLVTPSLFQDTASISQKQKHAPTFRTCLPSRPPSSTAPHKRAVYAQAAVSVRLGDSHLMTFPASPALFGHSLEGHVDGPVYMSFDKVDYACSDLSSLAGVLRGRIVIVMRGQCSFTRKAINVQDAGAIGMVAINTKAEAKSTRWQRFYSLSDDGAGSRVRIPVVMVSRQDAMQLQRDVMALNIAPGDVTMSLATLLT
;
A
#
# COMPACT_ATOMS: atom_id res chain seq x y z
N MET A 1 -42.44 -34.28 -15.57
CA MET A 1 -41.35 -34.71 -14.68
C MET A 1 -40.00 -34.91 -15.38
N VAL A 2 -39.88 -35.70 -16.47
CA VAL A 2 -38.56 -35.86 -17.14
C VAL A 2 -38.10 -34.58 -17.87
N ALA A 3 -39.03 -33.88 -18.54
CA ALA A 3 -38.74 -32.66 -19.31
C ALA A 3 -38.37 -31.41 -18.47
N GLU A 4 -38.80 -31.34 -17.20
CA GLU A 4 -38.43 -30.24 -16.29
C GLU A 4 -37.05 -30.46 -15.67
N SER A 5 -36.62 -31.72 -15.52
CA SER A 5 -35.28 -32.04 -15.01
C SER A 5 -34.20 -31.74 -16.04
N THR A 6 -34.48 -31.97 -17.34
CA THR A 6 -33.57 -31.67 -18.44
C THR A 6 -33.43 -30.17 -18.69
N ALA A 7 -34.51 -29.41 -18.54
CA ALA A 7 -34.47 -27.95 -18.63
C ALA A 7 -33.67 -27.31 -17.49
N ARG A 8 -33.79 -27.82 -16.26
CA ARG A 8 -32.99 -27.38 -15.11
C ARG A 8 -31.52 -27.76 -15.23
N ALA A 9 -31.22 -28.95 -15.73
CA ALA A 9 -29.84 -29.37 -16.02
C ALA A 9 -29.20 -28.52 -17.13
N ALA A 10 -29.94 -28.16 -18.18
CA ALA A 10 -29.47 -27.27 -19.23
C ALA A 10 -29.22 -25.84 -18.74
N LEU A 11 -30.07 -25.31 -17.84
CA LEU A 11 -29.89 -23.99 -17.22
C LEU A 11 -28.69 -23.94 -16.27
N VAL A 12 -28.46 -25.02 -15.51
CA VAL A 12 -27.26 -25.15 -14.65
C VAL A 12 -26.00 -25.30 -15.51
N LEU A 13 -26.04 -26.09 -16.59
CA LEU A 13 -24.93 -26.20 -17.55
C LEU A 13 -24.65 -24.88 -18.27
N LEU A 14 -25.67 -24.09 -18.60
CA LEU A 14 -25.52 -22.75 -19.18
C LEU A 14 -25.00 -21.72 -18.16
N ALA A 15 -25.38 -21.82 -16.88
CA ALA A 15 -24.85 -20.97 -15.82
C ALA A 15 -23.39 -21.29 -15.46
N VAL A 16 -23.03 -22.58 -15.44
CA VAL A 16 -21.65 -23.05 -15.26
C VAL A 16 -20.81 -22.72 -16.50
N ALA A 17 -21.33 -22.91 -17.72
CA ALA A 17 -20.66 -22.47 -18.94
C ALA A 17 -20.51 -20.94 -19.01
N GLY A 18 -21.49 -20.17 -18.54
CA GLY A 18 -21.42 -18.71 -18.44
C GLY A 18 -20.35 -18.22 -17.44
N CYS A 19 -20.16 -18.93 -16.32
CA CYS A 19 -19.05 -18.65 -15.39
C CYS A 19 -17.68 -19.05 -15.95
N VAL A 20 -17.61 -20.12 -16.75
CA VAL A 20 -16.36 -20.56 -17.41
C VAL A 20 -16.00 -19.70 -18.64
N LEU A 21 -16.98 -19.06 -19.30
CA LEU A 21 -16.76 -18.19 -20.46
C LEU A 21 -16.24 -16.79 -20.09
N GLY A 22 -16.34 -16.39 -18.83
CA GLY A 22 -15.81 -15.11 -18.33
C GLY A 22 -14.34 -15.18 -17.91
N ALA A 23 -13.86 -16.41 -17.62
CA ALA A 23 -12.60 -16.74 -17.00
C ALA A 23 -11.39 -16.60 -17.97
N MET A 24 -10.42 -15.74 -17.71
CA MET A 24 -9.18 -15.66 -18.49
C MET A 24 -8.42 -16.98 -18.33
N HIS A 25 -8.35 -17.73 -19.43
CA HIS A 25 -7.74 -19.05 -19.43
C HIS A 25 -6.25 -18.96 -19.04
N TRP A 26 -5.74 -19.96 -18.32
CA TRP A 26 -4.35 -19.96 -17.82
C TRP A 26 -3.30 -19.76 -18.92
N SER A 27 -3.58 -20.22 -20.14
CA SER A 27 -2.69 -20.02 -21.29
C SER A 27 -2.62 -18.56 -21.74
N GLU A 28 -3.73 -17.81 -21.61
CA GLU A 28 -3.75 -16.38 -21.89
C GLU A 28 -3.00 -15.61 -20.78
N LYS A 29 -3.20 -15.97 -19.51
CA LYS A 29 -2.40 -15.40 -18.40
C LYS A 29 -0.91 -15.63 -18.62
N GLN A 30 -0.50 -16.86 -18.93
CA GLN A 30 0.89 -17.18 -19.22
C GLN A 30 1.43 -16.41 -20.45
N HIS A 31 0.62 -16.25 -21.50
CA HIS A 31 0.99 -15.46 -22.66
C HIS A 31 1.24 -14.00 -22.29
N LEU A 32 0.37 -13.38 -21.51
CA LEU A 32 0.49 -11.99 -21.07
C LEU A 32 1.67 -11.80 -20.10
N GLN A 33 1.88 -12.75 -19.18
CA GLN A 33 3.06 -12.76 -18.32
C GLN A 33 4.36 -12.85 -19.12
N ASN A 34 4.43 -13.75 -20.10
CA ASN A 34 5.59 -13.87 -20.99
C ASN A 34 5.79 -12.60 -21.82
N LYS A 35 4.70 -11.94 -22.23
CA LYS A 35 4.78 -10.68 -22.95
C LYS A 35 5.32 -9.56 -22.05
N ALA A 36 4.87 -9.44 -20.80
CA ALA A 36 5.45 -8.49 -19.85
C ALA A 36 6.95 -8.77 -19.60
N LYS A 37 7.37 -10.04 -19.50
CA LYS A 37 8.79 -10.42 -19.41
C LYS A 37 9.58 -9.99 -20.65
N GLU A 38 8.98 -10.14 -21.82
CA GLU A 38 9.57 -9.71 -23.10
C GLU A 38 9.69 -8.19 -23.20
N MET A 39 8.67 -7.43 -22.76
CA MET A 39 8.74 -5.97 -22.64
C MET A 39 9.90 -5.53 -21.74
N PHE A 40 10.06 -6.19 -20.58
CA PHE A 40 11.17 -5.90 -19.67
C PHE A 40 12.52 -6.07 -20.37
N PHE A 41 12.76 -7.20 -21.02
CA PHE A 41 14.04 -7.44 -21.70
C PHE A 41 14.26 -6.58 -22.92
N HIS A 42 13.21 -6.21 -23.67
CA HIS A 42 13.34 -5.25 -24.77
C HIS A 42 13.86 -3.89 -24.28
N GLY A 43 13.32 -3.38 -23.18
CA GLY A 43 13.79 -2.12 -22.59
C GLY A 43 15.13 -2.25 -21.86
N TYR A 44 15.31 -3.30 -21.05
CA TYR A 44 16.54 -3.54 -20.28
C TYR A 44 17.75 -3.81 -21.19
N ASP A 45 17.62 -4.67 -22.19
CA ASP A 45 18.74 -4.99 -23.10
C ASP A 45 19.11 -3.79 -23.97
N ALA A 46 18.13 -2.98 -24.36
CA ALA A 46 18.39 -1.72 -25.05
C ALA A 46 19.14 -0.72 -24.14
N TYR A 47 18.76 -0.61 -22.87
CA TYR A 47 19.49 0.20 -21.89
C TYR A 47 20.93 -0.29 -21.74
N MET A 48 21.13 -1.60 -21.52
CA MET A 48 22.47 -2.17 -21.35
C MET A 48 23.36 -2.00 -22.58
N THR A 49 22.77 -1.98 -23.79
CA THR A 49 23.49 -1.82 -25.05
C THR A 49 23.82 -0.35 -25.36
N HIS A 50 22.88 0.56 -25.13
CA HIS A 50 22.95 1.93 -25.66
C HIS A 50 23.19 3.01 -24.60
N ALA A 51 22.89 2.72 -23.34
CA ALA A 51 22.88 3.71 -22.29
C ALA A 51 23.82 3.37 -21.13
N PHE A 52 23.99 2.11 -20.73
CA PHE A 52 24.90 1.75 -19.64
C PHE A 52 26.33 2.29 -19.88
N PRO A 53 27.01 2.92 -18.89
CA PRO A 53 26.62 3.08 -17.48
C PRO A 53 25.90 4.40 -17.14
N TRP A 54 25.33 5.09 -18.13
CA TRP A 54 24.48 6.27 -17.86
C TRP A 54 23.20 5.87 -17.14
N ASP A 55 22.51 6.86 -16.56
CA ASP A 55 21.40 6.59 -15.64
C ASP A 55 20.13 6.10 -16.36
N GLU A 56 19.76 6.68 -17.50
CA GLU A 56 18.54 6.36 -18.24
C GLU A 56 18.79 6.23 -19.76
N LEU A 57 17.82 5.65 -20.47
CA LEU A 57 17.84 5.48 -21.92
C LEU A 57 17.02 6.57 -22.62
N LYS A 58 17.54 7.05 -23.73
CA LYS A 58 16.84 7.83 -24.77
C LYS A 58 16.50 6.87 -25.92
N PRO A 59 15.29 6.29 -25.95
CA PRO A 59 14.96 5.13 -26.77
C PRO A 59 14.67 5.47 -28.24
N LEU A 60 14.42 6.73 -28.59
CA LEU A 60 14.28 7.18 -29.99
C LEU A 60 15.65 7.44 -30.63
N SER A 61 16.58 8.02 -29.88
CA SER A 61 17.94 8.29 -30.35
C SER A 61 18.94 7.16 -30.09
N CYS A 62 18.55 6.14 -29.33
CA CYS A 62 19.40 5.03 -28.89
C CYS A 62 20.66 5.51 -28.17
N GLN A 63 20.50 6.42 -27.20
CA GLN A 63 21.60 7.04 -26.44
C GLN A 63 21.34 6.99 -24.94
N GLY A 64 22.40 7.03 -24.13
CA GLY A 64 22.26 7.28 -22.69
C GLY A 64 21.90 8.73 -22.38
N ARG A 65 20.97 8.93 -21.44
CA ARG A 65 20.69 10.24 -20.83
C ARG A 65 21.75 10.52 -19.78
N ARG A 66 22.46 11.64 -19.95
CA ARG A 66 23.61 11.98 -19.11
C ARG A 66 23.24 12.95 -17.99
N TRP A 67 23.67 12.65 -16.77
CA TRP A 67 23.50 13.49 -15.58
C TRP A 67 24.20 14.86 -15.70
N ASP A 68 25.24 14.97 -16.54
CA ASP A 68 26.10 16.16 -16.68
C ASP A 68 25.59 17.19 -17.70
N ARG A 69 24.49 16.87 -18.42
CA ARG A 69 23.87 17.79 -19.40
C ARG A 69 22.60 18.45 -18.89
N ARG A 70 21.91 17.86 -17.89
CA ARG A 70 20.66 18.35 -17.29
C ARG A 70 19.65 18.84 -18.33
N GLU A 71 19.35 17.99 -19.32
CA GLU A 71 18.50 18.31 -20.47
C GLU A 71 17.06 18.68 -20.07
N ARG A 72 16.58 18.19 -18.91
CA ARG A 72 15.22 18.46 -18.37
C ARG A 72 15.23 19.38 -17.13
N GLY A 73 16.34 20.06 -16.85
CA GLY A 73 16.47 20.90 -15.66
C GLY A 73 16.33 20.07 -14.37
N ASP A 74 15.44 20.49 -13.48
CA ASP A 74 15.25 19.88 -12.15
C ASP A 74 14.75 18.43 -12.18
N LEU A 75 14.08 18.01 -13.26
CA LEU A 75 13.66 16.61 -13.44
C LEU A 75 14.87 15.66 -13.57
N ASP A 76 16.03 16.17 -13.96
CA ASP A 76 17.26 15.37 -14.04
C ASP A 76 18.01 15.31 -12.70
N ASP A 77 17.44 15.82 -11.61
CA ASP A 77 18.02 15.68 -10.27
C ASP A 77 17.97 14.25 -9.73
N ALA A 78 17.20 13.36 -10.35
CA ALA A 78 17.28 11.91 -10.12
C ALA A 78 18.58 11.29 -10.71
N LEU A 79 19.30 12.00 -11.59
CA LEU A 79 20.48 11.49 -12.29
C LEU A 79 21.77 11.88 -11.57
N GLY A 80 22.51 10.88 -11.07
CA GLY A 80 23.80 11.06 -10.39
C GLY A 80 25.01 10.43 -11.11
N GLY A 81 24.80 9.70 -12.20
CA GLY A 81 25.83 8.92 -12.88
C GLY A 81 26.21 7.65 -12.13
N PHE A 82 25.21 6.97 -11.57
CA PHE A 82 25.34 5.76 -10.76
C PHE A 82 24.60 4.56 -11.37
N ALA A 83 24.35 4.59 -12.69
CA ALA A 83 23.62 3.55 -13.42
C ALA A 83 22.21 3.30 -12.83
N LEU A 84 21.45 4.40 -12.63
CA LEU A 84 20.09 4.40 -12.06
C LEU A 84 19.23 3.22 -12.55
N THR A 85 19.05 3.08 -13.87
CA THR A 85 18.19 2.04 -14.46
C THR A 85 18.63 0.62 -14.11
N LEU A 86 19.95 0.37 -14.01
CA LEU A 86 20.46 -0.94 -13.60
C LEU A 86 20.08 -1.25 -12.16
N ILE A 87 20.39 -0.33 -11.23
CA ILE A 87 20.10 -0.50 -9.79
C ILE A 87 18.60 -0.71 -9.56
N ASP A 88 17.78 0.14 -10.17
CA ASP A 88 16.32 0.15 -10.03
C ASP A 88 15.70 -1.19 -10.53
N SER A 89 16.26 -1.73 -11.63
CA SER A 89 15.80 -2.97 -12.26
C SER A 89 16.26 -4.27 -11.58
N LEU A 90 17.20 -4.23 -10.61
CA LEU A 90 17.74 -5.45 -9.98
C LEU A 90 16.65 -6.33 -9.36
N SER A 91 15.67 -5.72 -8.68
CA SER A 91 14.55 -6.44 -8.08
C SER A 91 13.66 -7.13 -9.12
N MET A 92 13.51 -6.54 -10.30
CA MET A 92 12.78 -7.15 -11.41
C MET A 92 13.58 -8.29 -12.03
N LEU A 93 14.90 -8.13 -12.22
CA LEU A 93 15.78 -9.23 -12.65
C LEU A 93 15.68 -10.43 -11.71
N ALA A 94 15.69 -10.20 -10.39
CA ALA A 94 15.55 -11.28 -9.42
C ALA A 94 14.24 -12.07 -9.57
N ILE A 95 13.15 -11.41 -9.98
CA ILE A 95 11.86 -12.04 -10.25
C ILE A 95 11.91 -12.87 -11.54
N VAL A 96 12.48 -12.35 -12.63
CA VAL A 96 12.33 -12.93 -13.97
C VAL A 96 13.51 -13.75 -14.47
N ASP A 97 14.72 -13.50 -13.96
CA ASP A 97 15.99 -14.12 -14.39
C ASP A 97 17.10 -13.98 -13.33
N ARG A 98 17.29 -15.03 -12.54
CA ARG A 98 18.30 -15.11 -11.47
C ARG A 98 19.74 -14.95 -11.96
N GLU A 99 20.07 -15.45 -13.16
CA GLU A 99 21.43 -15.37 -13.69
C GLU A 99 21.77 -13.93 -14.05
N ARG A 100 20.85 -13.25 -14.76
CA ARG A 100 21.01 -11.83 -15.09
C ARG A 100 20.95 -10.93 -13.86
N PHE A 101 20.19 -11.31 -12.82
CA PHE A 101 20.27 -10.63 -11.52
C PHE A 101 21.67 -10.69 -10.94
N SER A 102 22.28 -11.89 -10.90
CA SER A 102 23.63 -12.07 -10.37
C SER A 102 24.68 -11.26 -11.13
N LEU A 103 24.59 -11.24 -12.47
CA LEU A 103 25.44 -10.42 -13.33
C LEU A 103 25.22 -8.92 -13.09
N GLY A 104 23.97 -8.48 -12.95
CA GLY A 104 23.64 -7.08 -12.65
C GLY A 104 24.20 -6.62 -11.30
N VAL A 105 24.11 -7.47 -10.27
CA VAL A 105 24.73 -7.19 -8.95
C VAL A 105 26.24 -7.01 -9.09
N GLN A 106 26.92 -7.91 -9.81
CA GLN A 106 28.36 -7.78 -10.06
C GLN A 106 28.69 -6.47 -10.79
N GLN A 107 27.93 -6.12 -11.84
CA GLN A 107 28.14 -4.87 -12.58
C GLN A 107 27.96 -3.63 -11.70
N VAL A 108 26.96 -3.62 -10.80
CA VAL A 108 26.78 -2.52 -9.84
C VAL A 108 28.00 -2.40 -8.93
N VAL A 109 28.45 -3.50 -8.33
CA VAL A 109 29.61 -3.52 -7.42
C VAL A 109 30.89 -3.04 -8.12
N GLU A 110 31.09 -3.39 -9.38
CA GLU A 110 32.30 -3.04 -10.14
C GLU A 110 32.29 -1.60 -10.68
N THR A 111 31.12 -1.02 -10.98
CA THR A 111 31.03 0.22 -11.76
C THR A 111 30.47 1.42 -11.01
N VAL A 112 29.70 1.23 -9.94
CA VAL A 112 29.00 2.31 -9.25
C VAL A 112 29.90 2.98 -8.22
N SER A 113 29.90 4.32 -8.23
CA SER A 113 30.56 5.17 -7.23
C SER A 113 29.74 6.43 -6.98
N PHE A 114 29.55 6.77 -5.71
CA PHE A 114 28.84 7.97 -5.28
C PHE A 114 29.75 9.16 -4.99
N ASP A 115 31.08 9.00 -5.10
CA ASP A 115 32.02 10.10 -4.93
C ASP A 115 32.09 10.97 -6.18
N ARG A 116 31.06 11.79 -6.38
CA ARG A 116 30.86 12.58 -7.60
C ARG A 116 30.43 14.00 -7.25
N ASP A 117 31.02 14.97 -7.95
CA ASP A 117 30.62 16.38 -7.84
C ASP A 117 29.34 16.63 -8.64
N VAL A 118 28.21 16.19 -8.07
CA VAL A 118 26.89 16.25 -8.69
C VAL A 118 25.84 16.53 -7.62
N THR A 119 24.91 17.42 -7.94
CA THR A 119 23.75 17.70 -7.09
C THR A 119 22.61 16.77 -7.46
N VAL A 120 22.08 16.03 -6.49
CA VAL A 120 20.98 15.09 -6.66
C VAL A 120 19.81 15.44 -5.74
N SER A 121 18.63 14.94 -6.10
CA SER A 121 17.46 14.95 -5.23
C SER A 121 17.62 13.91 -4.12
N VAL A 122 17.44 14.33 -2.87
CA VAL A 122 17.48 13.43 -1.70
C VAL A 122 16.38 12.39 -1.78
N PHE A 123 15.18 12.81 -2.20
CA PHE A 123 14.02 11.95 -2.39
C PHE A 123 14.28 10.88 -3.44
N GLU A 124 14.56 11.27 -4.68
CA GLU A 124 14.75 10.35 -5.81
C GLU A 124 15.92 9.38 -5.56
N THR A 125 17.02 9.88 -4.97
CA THR A 125 18.17 9.03 -4.64
C THR A 125 17.81 8.01 -3.55
N THR A 126 17.01 8.40 -2.56
CA THR A 126 16.60 7.47 -1.49
C THR A 126 15.70 6.38 -2.06
N ILE A 127 14.61 6.75 -2.73
CA ILE A 127 13.60 5.78 -3.16
C ILE A 127 14.11 4.84 -4.25
N ARG A 128 14.97 5.30 -5.19
CA ARG A 128 15.47 4.49 -6.31
C ARG A 128 16.81 3.82 -6.05
N ILE A 129 17.76 4.53 -5.44
CA ILE A 129 19.12 4.02 -5.23
C ILE A 129 19.24 3.29 -3.91
N VAL A 130 18.91 3.94 -2.79
CA VAL A 130 18.94 3.27 -1.49
C VAL A 130 17.93 2.11 -1.49
N GLY A 131 16.69 2.37 -1.94
CA GLY A 131 15.66 1.34 -2.07
C GLY A 131 16.06 0.18 -2.98
N GLY A 132 16.59 0.46 -4.17
CA GLY A 132 17.03 -0.56 -5.12
C GLY A 132 18.18 -1.42 -4.60
N LEU A 133 19.21 -0.80 -3.99
CA LEU A 133 20.34 -1.50 -3.38
C LEU A 133 19.93 -2.37 -2.19
N LEU A 134 19.06 -1.85 -1.31
CA LEU A 134 18.56 -2.61 -0.15
C LEU A 134 17.70 -3.80 -0.57
N SER A 135 16.78 -3.59 -1.52
CA SER A 135 15.96 -4.68 -2.07
C SER A 135 16.86 -5.74 -2.72
N ALA A 136 17.82 -5.35 -3.54
CA ALA A 136 18.76 -6.29 -4.16
C ALA A 136 19.65 -6.99 -3.12
N HIS A 137 20.06 -6.31 -2.04
CA HIS A 137 20.79 -6.92 -0.93
C HIS A 137 19.98 -8.03 -0.25
N LEU A 138 18.71 -7.76 0.10
CA LEU A 138 17.82 -8.77 0.69
C LEU A 138 17.63 -9.99 -0.24
N LEU A 139 17.58 -9.75 -1.55
CA LEU A 139 17.42 -10.80 -2.56
C LEU A 139 18.71 -11.62 -2.75
N ALA A 140 19.88 -10.96 -2.75
CA ALA A 140 21.18 -11.61 -2.94
C ALA A 140 21.64 -12.38 -1.71
N SER A 141 21.53 -11.77 -0.52
CA SER A 141 22.14 -12.23 0.73
C SER A 141 21.64 -13.63 1.15
N PRO A 142 22.56 -14.58 1.47
CA PRO A 142 22.22 -15.89 2.01
C PRO A 142 21.44 -15.85 3.34
N GLU A 143 21.57 -14.76 4.11
CA GLU A 143 20.87 -14.57 5.39
C GLU A 143 19.38 -14.22 5.22
N HIS A 144 18.97 -13.90 3.99
CA HIS A 144 17.63 -13.45 3.64
C HIS A 144 17.00 -14.38 2.58
N VAL A 145 16.97 -13.98 1.31
CA VAL A 145 16.42 -14.81 0.22
C VAL A 145 17.48 -15.76 -0.37
N GLY A 146 18.75 -15.31 -0.45
CA GLY A 146 19.87 -16.15 -0.86
C GLY A 146 19.92 -16.50 -2.35
N LEU A 147 19.53 -15.58 -3.25
CA LEU A 147 19.64 -15.81 -4.69
C LEU A 147 21.09 -15.87 -5.17
N ILE A 148 22.06 -15.32 -4.41
CA ILE A 148 23.50 -15.43 -4.68
C ILE A 148 24.17 -16.10 -3.48
N PRO A 149 24.18 -17.44 -3.39
CA PRO A 149 24.61 -18.15 -2.18
C PRO A 149 26.12 -18.11 -1.92
N HIS A 150 26.93 -17.77 -2.93
CA HIS A 150 28.39 -17.73 -2.85
C HIS A 150 28.93 -16.50 -3.54
N GLY A 151 29.94 -15.85 -2.94
CA GLY A 151 30.64 -14.71 -3.54
C GLY A 151 29.96 -13.35 -3.37
N TYR A 152 28.86 -13.28 -2.62
CA TYR A 152 28.23 -12.03 -2.20
C TYR A 152 28.47 -11.82 -0.70
N ASP A 153 29.07 -10.69 -0.33
CA ASP A 153 29.51 -10.37 1.04
C ASP A 153 28.95 -9.03 1.55
N GLY A 154 27.77 -8.63 1.05
CA GLY A 154 27.07 -7.42 1.50
C GLY A 154 27.56 -6.13 0.83
N GLU A 155 28.19 -6.21 -0.35
CA GLU A 155 28.72 -5.08 -1.09
C GLU A 155 27.62 -4.05 -1.43
N LEU A 156 26.40 -4.51 -1.76
CA LEU A 156 25.28 -3.59 -2.03
C LEU A 156 24.81 -2.86 -0.78
N LEU A 157 24.85 -3.50 0.40
CA LEU A 157 24.55 -2.82 1.67
C LEU A 157 25.62 -1.77 1.98
N THR A 158 26.89 -2.07 1.70
CA THR A 158 27.99 -1.10 1.83
C THR A 158 27.78 0.11 0.92
N LEU A 159 27.38 -0.10 -0.33
CA LEU A 159 27.01 0.98 -1.26
C LEU A 159 25.80 1.78 -0.77
N ALA A 160 24.78 1.11 -0.21
CA ALA A 160 23.60 1.78 0.34
C ALA A 160 23.97 2.67 1.54
N VAL A 161 24.85 2.20 2.43
CA VAL A 161 25.39 3.00 3.54
C VAL A 161 26.18 4.21 3.02
N ASP A 162 27.06 4.04 2.02
CA ASP A 162 27.84 5.15 1.45
C ASP A 162 26.94 6.25 0.88
N VAL A 163 26.00 5.91 -0.01
CA VAL A 163 25.12 6.92 -0.61
C VAL A 163 24.22 7.56 0.45
N ALA A 164 23.61 6.80 1.35
CA ALA A 164 22.73 7.37 2.38
C ALA A 164 23.48 8.28 3.36
N THR A 165 24.73 7.94 3.70
CA THR A 165 25.59 8.79 4.55
C THR A 165 25.82 10.16 3.88
N ARG A 166 25.99 10.18 2.56
CA ARG A 166 26.13 11.43 1.79
C ARG A 166 24.84 12.27 1.77
N LEU A 167 23.68 11.66 1.98
CA LEU A 167 22.39 12.37 2.06
C LEU A 167 22.12 12.97 3.44
N LEU A 168 22.73 12.46 4.51
CA LEU A 168 22.48 12.90 5.89
C LEU A 168 22.60 14.42 6.13
N PRO A 169 23.57 15.15 5.53
CA PRO A 169 23.65 16.59 5.73
C PRO A 169 22.41 17.36 5.25
N ALA A 170 21.53 16.76 4.45
CA ALA A 170 20.27 17.39 4.05
C ALA A 170 19.33 17.60 5.22
N PHE A 171 19.43 16.77 6.27
CA PHE A 171 18.62 16.86 7.49
C PHE A 171 19.14 17.90 8.49
N ASP A 172 20.32 18.49 8.26
CA ASP A 172 20.87 19.57 9.08
C ASP A 172 20.13 20.90 8.79
N THR A 173 18.90 20.97 9.28
CA THR A 173 18.01 22.13 9.24
C THR A 173 17.46 22.40 10.64
N PRO A 174 17.09 23.64 10.98
CA PRO A 174 16.52 23.96 12.28
C PRO A 174 15.26 23.16 12.65
N THR A 175 14.54 22.65 11.65
CA THR A 175 13.34 21.82 11.85
C THR A 175 13.61 20.33 11.80
N GLY A 176 14.79 19.88 11.34
CA GLY A 176 15.05 18.47 11.03
C GLY A 176 14.35 17.95 9.77
N ILE A 177 13.56 18.78 9.08
CA ILE A 177 12.96 18.44 7.78
C ILE A 177 14.07 18.58 6.72
N PRO A 178 14.32 17.54 5.89
CA PRO A 178 15.45 17.55 4.98
C PRO A 178 15.25 18.51 3.81
N ARG A 179 16.36 19.10 3.35
CA ARG A 179 16.40 19.83 2.08
C ARG A 179 16.21 18.87 0.92
N HIS A 180 15.61 19.37 -0.16
CA HIS A 180 15.33 18.59 -1.36
C HIS A 180 16.61 18.17 -2.12
N ARG A 181 17.69 18.98 -2.10
CA ARG A 181 18.92 18.74 -2.89
C ARG A 181 20.19 18.68 -2.05
N ILE A 182 21.09 17.79 -2.47
CA ILE A 182 22.39 17.57 -1.85
C ILE A 182 23.45 17.32 -2.94
N ASN A 183 24.70 17.75 -2.73
CA ASN A 183 25.83 17.36 -3.56
C ASN A 183 26.50 16.10 -2.97
N LEU A 184 26.74 15.08 -3.80
CA LEU A 184 27.26 13.79 -3.34
C LEU A 184 28.75 13.80 -2.97
N LYS A 185 29.52 14.80 -3.41
CA LYS A 185 30.95 14.88 -3.13
C LYS A 185 31.20 15.32 -1.70
N VAL A 186 31.87 14.47 -0.93
CA VAL A 186 32.28 14.75 0.45
C VAL A 186 33.76 15.11 0.45
N SER A 187 34.13 16.35 0.83
CA SER A 187 35.54 16.72 0.98
C SER A 187 36.04 16.43 2.40
N SER A 188 37.16 15.72 2.52
CA SER A 188 37.85 15.43 3.78
C SER A 188 38.74 16.56 4.32
N PHE A 189 38.48 17.84 3.98
CA PHE A 189 39.36 18.95 4.36
C PHE A 189 38.78 19.87 5.42
N GLU A 190 39.55 20.08 6.49
CA GLU A 190 39.28 21.10 7.51
C GLU A 190 39.12 22.50 6.88
N PRO A 191 38.17 23.32 7.36
CA PRO A 191 37.93 24.66 6.84
C PRO A 191 39.12 25.59 7.14
N THR A 192 39.70 26.22 6.10
CA THR A 192 40.74 27.26 6.26
C THR A 192 40.22 28.66 5.94
N THR A 193 40.81 29.67 6.56
CA THR A 193 40.43 31.09 6.48
C THR A 193 40.62 31.74 5.10
N ALA A 194 41.29 31.07 4.16
CA ALA A 194 41.49 31.56 2.79
C ALA A 194 40.28 31.27 1.87
N HIS A 195 39.40 30.33 2.27
CA HIS A 195 38.20 29.94 1.53
C HIS A 195 37.00 29.90 2.49
N PRO A 196 36.24 31.00 2.63
CA PRO A 196 35.08 31.01 3.51
C PRO A 196 33.99 30.08 2.94
N ALA A 197 33.84 28.91 3.59
CA ALA A 197 32.75 27.95 3.48
C ALA A 197 32.22 27.66 2.06
N LEU A 198 32.88 26.76 1.32
CA LEU A 198 32.09 25.80 0.56
C LEU A 198 31.65 24.73 1.57
N GLN A 199 30.49 24.96 2.18
CA GLN A 199 29.80 23.99 3.02
C GLN A 199 29.23 22.93 2.06
N TYR A 200 30.08 22.01 1.63
CA TYR A 200 29.70 20.90 0.76
C TYR A 200 28.74 19.97 1.51
N GLY A 201 27.74 19.44 0.80
CA GLY A 201 26.50 18.89 1.35
C GLY A 201 25.32 19.59 0.69
N VAL A 202 25.04 20.85 1.04
CA VAL A 202 23.92 21.60 0.45
C VAL A 202 24.44 22.65 -0.54
N PRO A 203 24.05 22.61 -1.84
CA PRO A 203 24.49 23.63 -2.81
C PRO A 203 24.12 25.06 -2.38
N ARG A 204 24.99 26.04 -2.68
CA ARG A 204 24.70 27.46 -2.42
C ARG A 204 23.47 27.89 -3.22
N GLY A 205 22.52 28.52 -2.53
CA GLY A 205 21.28 28.98 -3.15
C GLY A 205 20.22 27.88 -3.33
N THR A 206 20.44 26.67 -2.79
CA THR A 206 19.37 25.68 -2.67
C THR A 206 18.21 26.28 -1.90
N THR A 207 17.00 26.16 -2.48
CA THR A 207 15.78 26.64 -1.84
C THR A 207 15.60 25.99 -0.47
N ALA A 208 15.06 26.76 0.48
CA ALA A 208 14.62 26.24 1.76
C ALA A 208 13.27 25.52 1.66
N GLU A 209 12.72 25.34 0.46
CA GLU A 209 11.41 24.74 0.23
C GLU A 209 11.53 23.25 -0.11
N THR A 210 10.62 22.46 0.46
CA THR A 210 10.42 21.04 0.14
C THR A 210 8.93 20.70 0.19
N CYS A 211 8.56 19.46 -0.11
CA CYS A 211 7.18 18.96 -0.02
C CYS A 211 7.09 17.72 0.90
N PRO A 212 5.89 17.38 1.41
CA PRO A 212 5.70 16.21 2.26
C PRO A 212 6.22 14.89 1.67
N ALA A 213 6.01 14.65 0.37
CA ALA A 213 6.56 13.46 -0.30
C ALA A 213 8.09 13.47 -0.24
N ALA A 214 8.74 14.53 -0.70
CA ALA A 214 10.20 14.59 -0.75
C ALA A 214 10.88 14.47 0.64
N ALA A 215 10.23 14.97 1.69
CA ALA A 215 10.78 14.95 3.05
C ALA A 215 10.34 13.74 3.89
N GLY A 216 9.15 13.19 3.66
CA GLY A 216 8.58 12.11 4.47
C GLY A 216 8.74 10.72 3.86
N SER A 217 8.94 10.64 2.54
CA SER A 217 9.09 9.38 1.81
C SER A 217 10.53 8.87 1.78
N LEU A 218 11.21 8.98 2.92
CA LEU A 218 12.57 8.48 3.15
C LEU A 218 12.57 7.35 4.19
N LEU A 219 11.47 7.20 4.93
CA LEU A 219 11.41 6.45 6.18
C LEU A 219 11.58 4.93 5.99
N LEU A 220 10.96 4.31 4.99
CA LEU A 220 11.08 2.87 4.77
C LEU A 220 12.53 2.46 4.50
N GLU A 221 13.18 3.14 3.55
CA GLU A 221 14.55 2.86 3.12
C GLU A 221 15.54 3.13 4.25
N MET A 222 15.45 4.30 4.88
CA MET A 222 16.35 4.69 5.96
C MET A 222 16.18 3.83 7.22
N ALA A 223 14.95 3.41 7.52
CA ALA A 223 14.70 2.47 8.61
C ALA A 223 15.29 1.09 8.33
N LEU A 224 15.00 0.52 7.15
CA LEU A 224 15.57 -0.77 6.78
C LEU A 224 17.10 -0.73 6.76
N LEU A 225 17.69 0.35 6.22
CA LEU A 225 19.14 0.57 6.23
C LEU A 225 19.70 0.57 7.66
N SER A 226 19.04 1.25 8.59
CA SER A 226 19.46 1.27 10.01
C SER A 226 19.42 -0.13 10.62
N ARG A 227 18.36 -0.89 10.35
CA ARG A 227 18.21 -2.25 10.89
C ARG A 227 19.25 -3.22 10.33
N LEU A 228 19.66 -3.07 9.07
CA LEU A 228 20.65 -3.94 8.43
C LEU A 228 22.10 -3.52 8.74
N SER A 229 22.39 -2.22 8.81
CA SER A 229 23.75 -1.70 9.04
C SER A 229 24.11 -1.52 10.52
N GLY A 230 23.11 -1.43 11.40
CA GLY A 230 23.29 -1.10 12.81
C GLY A 230 23.56 0.38 13.08
N ILE A 231 23.38 1.27 12.10
CA ILE A 231 23.55 2.72 12.20
C ILE A 231 22.18 3.37 12.44
N PRO A 232 21.81 3.75 13.67
CA PRO A 232 20.46 4.22 14.00
C PRO A 232 20.09 5.57 13.37
N GLU A 233 21.10 6.40 13.05
CA GLU A 233 20.90 7.79 12.63
C GLU A 233 20.02 7.91 11.38
N PHE A 234 20.06 6.95 10.44
CA PHE A 234 19.22 7.01 9.24
C PHE A 234 17.72 6.96 9.61
N GLU A 235 17.32 6.00 10.44
CA GLU A 235 15.94 5.82 10.88
C GLU A 235 15.50 6.98 11.76
N GLU A 236 16.33 7.40 12.71
CA GLU A 236 16.01 8.47 13.66
C GLU A 236 15.71 9.79 12.95
N LEU A 237 16.56 10.17 11.98
CA LEU A 237 16.38 11.41 11.22
C LEU A 237 15.17 11.34 10.28
N ALA A 238 14.98 10.23 9.56
CA ALA A 238 13.83 10.06 8.68
C ALA A 238 12.50 10.03 9.45
N LYS A 239 12.46 9.37 10.62
CA LYS A 239 11.31 9.41 11.53
C LYS A 239 11.03 10.83 12.01
N GLY A 240 12.06 11.53 12.46
CA GLY A 240 11.95 12.92 12.92
C GLY A 240 11.31 13.82 11.86
N ALA A 241 11.76 13.71 10.61
CA ALA A 241 11.21 14.50 9.50
C ALA A 241 9.70 14.25 9.28
N VAL A 242 9.23 12.99 9.34
CA VAL A 242 7.80 12.68 9.20
C VAL A 242 6.99 13.25 10.37
N LEU A 243 7.50 13.13 11.60
CA LEU A 243 6.83 13.67 12.79
C LEU A 243 6.75 15.20 12.76
N GLU A 244 7.79 15.88 12.28
CA GLU A 244 7.80 17.34 12.13
C GLU A 244 6.80 17.83 11.07
N LEU A 245 6.63 17.10 9.97
CA LEU A 245 5.56 17.34 9.00
C LEU A 245 4.18 17.12 9.63
N TRP A 246 4.01 15.98 10.31
CA TRP A 246 2.77 15.61 10.98
C TRP A 246 2.32 16.69 11.96
N ASP A 247 3.21 17.19 12.82
CA ASP A 247 2.90 18.19 13.84
C ASP A 247 2.50 19.56 13.30
N ARG A 248 2.74 19.80 12.00
CA ARG A 248 2.34 21.03 11.31
C ARG A 248 1.05 20.91 10.51
N ARG A 249 0.36 19.76 10.56
CA ARG A 249 -0.95 19.58 9.94
C ARG A 249 -1.96 20.63 10.41
N SER A 250 -2.94 20.94 9.56
CA SER A 250 -4.04 21.84 9.90
C SER A 250 -4.98 21.23 10.95
N GLY A 251 -5.95 22.03 11.42
CA GLY A 251 -7.05 21.53 12.26
C GLY A 251 -7.91 20.45 11.58
N LEU A 252 -7.80 20.28 10.26
CA LEU A 252 -8.44 19.21 9.50
C LEU A 252 -7.54 17.98 9.32
N HIS A 253 -6.33 17.97 9.90
CA HIS A 253 -5.33 16.90 9.70
C HIS A 253 -4.80 16.78 8.25
N LEU A 254 -4.88 17.88 7.49
CA LEU A 254 -4.29 17.99 6.16
C LEU A 254 -2.93 18.67 6.23
N LEU A 255 -2.03 18.31 5.32
CA LEU A 255 -0.71 18.94 5.16
C LEU A 255 -0.75 19.94 4.00
N GLY A 256 0.17 20.90 3.97
CA GLY A 256 0.35 21.76 2.80
C GLY A 256 1.23 21.08 1.75
N SER A 257 1.24 21.59 0.52
CA SER A 257 2.06 21.05 -0.57
C SER A 257 3.53 21.48 -0.49
N THR A 258 3.83 22.60 0.18
CA THR A 258 5.20 23.15 0.21
C THR A 258 5.50 23.77 1.56
N ILE A 259 6.60 23.36 2.17
CA ILE A 259 7.05 23.78 3.50
C ILE A 259 8.45 24.36 3.43
N ASN A 260 8.70 25.39 4.22
CA ASN A 260 10.03 25.95 4.41
C ASN A 260 10.75 25.21 5.54
N VAL A 261 11.89 24.57 5.25
CA VAL A 261 12.66 23.73 6.20
C VAL A 261 13.40 24.52 7.28
N GLU A 262 13.57 25.84 7.11
CA GLU A 262 14.21 26.69 8.12
C GLU A 262 13.21 27.16 9.17
N THR A 263 12.01 27.53 8.73
CA THR A 263 10.98 28.13 9.60
C THR A 263 9.91 27.14 10.02
N GLY A 264 9.75 26.04 9.30
CA GLY A 264 8.66 25.08 9.46
C GLY A 264 7.30 25.62 9.03
N ALA A 265 7.24 26.75 8.31
CA ALA A 265 5.98 27.32 7.84
C ALA A 265 5.58 26.76 6.46
N TRP A 266 4.28 26.48 6.28
CA TRP A 266 3.73 26.15 4.97
C TRP A 266 3.79 27.37 4.04
N VAL A 267 4.53 27.25 2.94
CA VAL A 267 4.61 28.25 1.87
C VAL A 267 3.42 28.12 0.93
N HIS A 268 3.00 26.89 0.66
CA HIS A 268 1.82 26.59 -0.14
C HIS A 268 0.91 25.63 0.62
N THR A 269 -0.36 26.04 0.74
CA THR A 269 -1.37 25.37 1.56
C THR A 269 -2.37 24.56 0.73
N HIS A 270 -2.19 24.50 -0.60
CA HIS A 270 -2.99 23.56 -1.39
C HIS A 270 -2.55 22.13 -1.07
N THR A 271 -3.48 21.18 -1.15
CA THR A 271 -3.25 19.79 -0.77
C THR A 271 -4.06 18.88 -1.67
N GLY A 272 -3.56 17.66 -1.87
CA GLY A 272 -4.20 16.62 -2.65
C GLY A 272 -3.56 15.27 -2.33
N ILE A 273 -3.93 14.27 -3.11
CA ILE A 273 -3.28 12.94 -3.16
C ILE A 273 -2.44 12.79 -4.43
N GLY A 274 -2.00 13.88 -5.05
CA GLY A 274 -1.11 13.86 -6.21
C GLY A 274 0.32 14.18 -5.82
N ALA A 275 1.10 14.56 -6.85
CA ALA A 275 2.50 14.95 -6.73
C ALA A 275 2.77 15.84 -5.52
N GLY A 276 3.74 15.43 -4.70
CA GLY A 276 4.24 16.19 -3.55
C GLY A 276 3.62 15.80 -2.21
N LEU A 277 2.53 15.00 -2.19
CA LEU A 277 1.97 14.44 -0.95
C LEU A 277 1.67 12.93 -1.03
N ASP A 278 1.42 12.40 -2.23
CA ASP A 278 1.16 10.98 -2.52
C ASP A 278 1.85 9.98 -1.56
N SER A 279 3.15 9.80 -1.74
CA SER A 279 3.95 8.79 -1.06
C SER A 279 4.05 9.06 0.43
N TYR A 280 3.95 10.31 0.92
CA TYR A 280 3.91 10.57 2.36
C TYR A 280 2.83 9.71 3.06
N TYR A 281 1.64 9.58 2.46
CA TYR A 281 0.57 8.75 3.01
C TYR A 281 0.87 7.25 2.89
N GLU A 282 1.51 6.82 1.80
CA GLU A 282 1.96 5.44 1.66
C GLU A 282 2.94 5.06 2.76
N TYR A 283 3.94 5.91 3.03
CA TYR A 283 4.98 5.65 4.02
C TYR A 283 4.40 5.50 5.43
N LEU A 284 3.34 6.23 5.80
CA LEU A 284 2.66 6.02 7.08
C LEU A 284 2.09 4.60 7.20
N MET A 285 1.38 4.13 6.17
CA MET A 285 0.77 2.79 6.18
C MET A 285 1.81 1.67 6.02
N LYS A 286 2.72 1.81 5.06
CA LYS A 286 3.75 0.83 4.75
C LYS A 286 4.75 0.68 5.90
N TYR A 287 5.05 1.77 6.62
CA TYR A 287 5.94 1.70 7.79
C TYR A 287 5.27 0.98 8.96
N TYR A 288 3.96 1.17 9.16
CA TYR A 288 3.19 0.34 10.10
C TYR A 288 3.27 -1.15 9.74
N VAL A 289 3.14 -1.51 8.46
CA VAL A 289 3.25 -2.92 8.03
C VAL A 289 4.64 -3.50 8.31
N LEU A 290 5.71 -2.72 8.12
CA LEU A 290 7.08 -3.17 8.42
C LEU A 290 7.39 -3.26 9.92
N SER A 291 6.98 -2.24 10.68
CA SER A 291 7.38 -2.07 12.09
C SER A 291 6.41 -2.68 13.09
N GLY A 292 5.13 -2.80 12.74
CA GLY A 292 4.04 -3.12 13.67
C GLY A 292 3.67 -1.98 14.62
N ASP A 293 4.22 -0.78 14.44
CA ASP A 293 3.98 0.37 15.33
C ASP A 293 2.65 1.07 14.97
N THR A 294 1.68 0.90 15.86
CA THR A 294 0.30 1.38 15.68
C THR A 294 0.16 2.90 15.62
N ASP A 295 1.15 3.67 16.08
CA ASP A 295 1.09 5.13 16.00
C ASP A 295 1.12 5.62 14.54
N TRP A 296 1.85 4.91 13.67
CA TRP A 296 1.90 5.20 12.23
C TRP A 296 0.59 4.87 11.53
N PHE A 297 -0.04 3.76 11.91
CA PHE A 297 -1.39 3.42 11.44
C PHE A 297 -2.41 4.47 11.87
N HIS A 298 -2.30 4.97 13.11
CA HIS A 298 -3.16 6.05 13.58
C HIS A 298 -2.97 7.34 12.77
N MET A 299 -1.72 7.75 12.50
CA MET A 299 -1.44 8.91 11.64
C MET A 299 -2.03 8.72 10.23
N PHE A 300 -1.82 7.55 9.62
CA PHE A 300 -2.38 7.21 8.32
C PHE A 300 -3.91 7.30 8.34
N ASN A 301 -4.58 6.67 9.29
CA ASN A 301 -6.04 6.62 9.35
C ASN A 301 -6.67 8.01 9.52
N MET A 302 -6.01 8.88 10.31
CA MET A 302 -6.43 10.27 10.47
C MET A 302 -6.30 11.07 9.17
N SER A 303 -5.19 10.91 8.44
CA SER A 303 -5.02 11.51 7.10
C SER A 303 -6.02 10.96 6.09
N TYR A 304 -6.20 9.63 6.05
CA TYR A 304 -7.14 8.95 5.15
C TYR A 304 -8.56 9.48 5.32
N HIS A 305 -9.08 9.53 6.55
CA HIS A 305 -10.41 10.06 6.81
C HIS A 305 -10.56 11.52 6.41
N SER A 306 -9.52 12.34 6.59
CA SER A 306 -9.56 13.74 6.19
C SER A 306 -9.58 13.91 4.68
N ILE A 307 -8.74 13.15 3.96
CA ILE A 307 -8.71 13.10 2.50
C ILE A 307 -10.09 12.71 1.95
N GLU A 308 -10.67 11.61 2.43
CA GLU A 308 -11.99 11.16 1.98
C GLU A 308 -13.11 12.16 2.33
N ALA A 309 -12.99 12.89 3.45
CA ALA A 309 -14.01 13.86 3.87
C ALA A 309 -13.95 15.21 3.13
N HIS A 310 -12.75 15.61 2.70
CA HIS A 310 -12.48 16.96 2.19
C HIS A 310 -12.02 17.01 0.73
N MET A 311 -11.44 15.94 0.17
CA MET A 311 -10.95 15.91 -1.21
C MET A 311 -11.85 15.11 -2.14
N LEU A 312 -12.43 13.99 -1.68
CA LEU A 312 -13.32 13.17 -2.50
C LEU A 312 -14.61 13.93 -2.85
N GLN A 313 -14.88 14.03 -4.14
CA GLN A 313 -16.08 14.68 -4.69
C GLN A 313 -17.15 13.65 -5.04
N ALA A 314 -18.40 14.11 -5.23
CA ALA A 314 -19.55 13.26 -5.53
C ALA A 314 -19.44 12.52 -6.89
N ASP A 315 -18.58 12.99 -7.79
CA ASP A 315 -18.27 12.35 -9.07
C ASP A 315 -17.27 11.18 -8.93
N GLY A 316 -16.65 11.02 -7.75
CA GLY A 316 -15.70 9.94 -7.44
C GLY A 316 -14.23 10.32 -7.64
N TYR A 317 -13.92 11.59 -7.88
CA TYR A 317 -12.53 12.07 -7.98
C TYR A 317 -12.08 12.80 -6.72
N HIS A 318 -10.80 12.63 -6.38
CA HIS A 318 -10.12 13.45 -5.38
C HIS A 318 -9.55 14.70 -6.03
N VAL A 319 -9.93 15.86 -5.51
CA VAL A 319 -9.51 17.16 -6.04
C VAL A 319 -8.64 17.93 -5.04
N GLU A 320 -7.90 18.91 -5.54
CA GLU A 320 -7.05 19.74 -4.70
C GLU A 320 -7.86 20.78 -3.94
N VAL A 321 -7.59 20.87 -2.64
CA VAL A 321 -8.26 21.79 -1.70
C VAL A 321 -7.25 22.58 -0.90
N ASP A 322 -7.68 23.59 -0.15
CA ASP A 322 -6.81 24.22 0.84
C ASP A 322 -6.78 23.39 2.14
N MET A 323 -5.59 23.20 2.72
CA MET A 323 -5.40 22.39 3.91
C MET A 323 -6.21 22.89 5.12
N ASN A 324 -6.50 24.19 5.22
CA ASN A 324 -7.18 24.78 6.38
C ASN A 324 -8.70 24.78 6.26
N TYR A 325 -9.22 24.72 5.03
CA TYR A 325 -10.65 24.87 4.73
C TYR A 325 -11.25 23.61 4.07
N GLY A 326 -10.42 22.70 3.57
CA GLY A 326 -10.84 21.49 2.89
C GLY A 326 -11.78 21.80 1.71
N LYS A 327 -12.81 20.97 1.51
CA LYS A 327 -13.81 21.12 0.44
C LYS A 327 -14.52 22.48 0.37
N GLU A 328 -14.50 23.29 1.43
CA GLU A 328 -15.07 24.64 1.40
C GLU A 328 -14.25 25.60 0.54
N TYR A 329 -12.97 25.28 0.31
CA TYR A 329 -12.07 26.05 -0.55
C TYR A 329 -11.39 25.11 -1.56
N LEU A 330 -12.08 24.86 -2.67
CA LEU A 330 -11.53 24.14 -3.81
C LEU A 330 -10.42 24.97 -4.47
N ARG A 331 -9.22 24.39 -4.59
CA ARG A 331 -8.07 25.02 -5.24
C ARG A 331 -8.05 24.74 -6.73
N SER A 332 -8.22 23.48 -7.11
CA SER A 332 -8.29 23.06 -8.49
C SER A 332 -9.15 21.80 -8.62
N ARG A 333 -9.81 21.63 -9.77
CA ARG A 333 -10.54 20.38 -10.11
C ARG A 333 -9.69 19.52 -11.04
N ARG A 334 -8.43 19.32 -10.66
CA ARG A 334 -7.45 18.54 -11.43
C ARG A 334 -7.29 17.15 -10.83
N VAL A 335 -7.09 16.18 -11.71
CA VAL A 335 -6.77 14.80 -11.37
C VAL A 335 -5.40 14.51 -11.95
N SER A 336 -4.47 14.08 -11.11
CA SER A 336 -3.12 13.70 -11.55
C SER A 336 -3.05 12.21 -11.84
N ALA A 337 -2.25 11.80 -12.84
CA ALA A 337 -1.96 10.39 -13.09
C ALA A 337 -1.38 9.70 -11.84
N LEU A 338 -0.57 10.42 -11.05
CA LEU A 338 0.02 9.89 -9.82
C LEU A 338 -1.04 9.51 -8.78
N GLN A 339 -2.25 10.10 -8.80
CA GLN A 339 -3.34 9.69 -7.88
C GLN A 339 -3.76 8.23 -8.06
N ALA A 340 -3.35 7.59 -9.16
CA ALA A 340 -3.64 6.19 -9.40
C ALA A 340 -2.94 5.20 -8.45
N PHE A 341 -2.10 5.66 -7.54
CA PHE A 341 -1.57 4.84 -6.44
C PHE A 341 -2.62 4.60 -5.34
N TRP A 342 -3.56 5.55 -5.18
CA TRP A 342 -4.50 5.62 -4.07
C TRP A 342 -5.37 4.37 -3.95
N PRO A 343 -5.91 3.78 -5.04
CA PRO A 343 -6.65 2.52 -4.94
C PRO A 343 -5.81 1.36 -4.38
N GLY A 344 -4.53 1.26 -4.73
CA GLY A 344 -3.61 0.27 -4.18
C GLY A 344 -3.40 0.47 -2.68
N LEU A 345 -3.21 1.71 -2.25
CA LEU A 345 -3.12 2.06 -0.83
C LEU A 345 -4.44 1.80 -0.07
N GLN A 346 -5.59 2.07 -0.69
CA GLN A 346 -6.91 1.74 -0.14
C GLN A 346 -7.09 0.24 0.05
N VAL A 347 -6.63 -0.59 -0.89
CA VAL A 347 -6.60 -2.05 -0.71
C VAL A 347 -5.75 -2.44 0.50
N LEU A 348 -4.54 -1.86 0.62
CA LEU A 348 -3.65 -2.14 1.75
C LEU A 348 -4.28 -1.74 3.09
N ALA A 349 -5.01 -0.62 3.11
CA ALA A 349 -5.78 -0.14 4.27
C ALA A 349 -7.05 -0.96 4.58
N GLY A 350 -7.44 -1.88 3.70
CA GLY A 350 -8.65 -2.70 3.83
C GLY A 350 -9.93 -2.06 3.27
N ASP A 351 -9.86 -0.87 2.65
CA ASP A 351 -10.99 -0.23 1.96
C ASP A 351 -11.07 -0.68 0.50
N VAL A 352 -11.37 -1.96 0.29
CA VAL A 352 -11.46 -2.57 -1.04
C VAL A 352 -12.56 -1.94 -1.89
N GLN A 353 -13.67 -1.48 -1.29
CA GLN A 353 -14.75 -0.84 -2.04
C GLN A 353 -14.35 0.56 -2.51
N GLY A 354 -13.75 1.38 -1.64
CA GLY A 354 -13.21 2.68 -2.03
C GLY A 354 -12.17 2.55 -3.15
N ALA A 355 -11.34 1.51 -3.09
CA ALA A 355 -10.38 1.18 -4.14
C ALA A 355 -11.05 0.84 -5.47
N ILE A 356 -12.10 0.01 -5.48
CA ILE A 356 -12.87 -0.33 -6.68
C ILE A 356 -13.43 0.94 -7.33
N ASP A 357 -14.03 1.82 -6.53
CA ASP A 357 -14.71 3.02 -7.02
C ASP A 357 -13.70 4.04 -7.58
N SER A 358 -12.60 4.28 -6.86
CA SER A 358 -11.53 5.21 -7.27
C SER A 358 -10.79 4.70 -8.52
N HIS A 359 -10.45 3.41 -8.55
CA HIS A 359 -9.77 2.79 -9.70
C HIS A 359 -10.61 2.86 -10.97
N ALA A 360 -11.93 2.62 -10.88
CA ALA A 360 -12.81 2.69 -12.03
C ALA A 360 -12.77 4.08 -12.70
N ARG A 361 -12.74 5.17 -11.92
CA ARG A 361 -12.65 6.54 -12.45
C ARG A 361 -11.34 6.81 -13.18
N LEU A 362 -10.23 6.35 -12.62
CA LEU A 362 -8.92 6.51 -13.25
C LEU A 362 -8.81 5.64 -14.51
N PHE A 363 -9.38 4.44 -14.49
CA PHE A 363 -9.41 3.56 -15.67
C PHE A 363 -10.32 4.11 -16.78
N ASP A 364 -11.39 4.86 -16.47
CA ASP A 364 -12.18 5.56 -17.48
C ASP A 364 -11.31 6.55 -18.29
N LEU A 365 -10.40 7.28 -17.63
CA LEU A 365 -9.43 8.15 -18.31
C LEU A 365 -8.46 7.35 -19.19
N TRP A 366 -7.97 6.20 -18.70
CA TRP A 366 -7.14 5.31 -19.52
C TRP A 366 -7.93 4.81 -20.75
N ASN A 367 -9.21 4.45 -20.62
CA ASN A 367 -10.02 4.02 -21.76
C ASN A 367 -10.22 5.12 -22.80
N GLN A 368 -10.35 6.38 -22.35
CA GLN A 368 -10.50 7.53 -23.22
C GLN A 368 -9.22 7.83 -24.01
N PHE A 369 -8.07 7.78 -23.35
CA PHE A 369 -6.81 8.27 -23.93
C PHE A 369 -5.84 7.17 -24.31
N GLY A 370 -6.03 5.91 -23.90
CA GLY A 370 -5.07 4.80 -24.05
C GLY A 370 -3.76 4.99 -23.28
N ALA A 371 -3.76 5.90 -22.31
CA ALA A 371 -2.69 6.26 -21.37
C ALA A 371 -3.27 7.26 -20.36
N LEU A 372 -2.74 7.35 -19.14
CA LEU A 372 -3.17 8.39 -18.20
C LEU A 372 -2.44 9.71 -18.48
N PRO A 373 -3.14 10.82 -18.81
CA PRO A 373 -2.49 12.12 -18.87
C PRO A 373 -1.98 12.53 -17.48
N GLU A 374 -0.77 13.09 -17.41
CA GLU A 374 -0.14 13.52 -16.15
C GLU A 374 -1.04 14.42 -15.30
N LEU A 375 -1.77 15.35 -15.93
CA LEU A 375 -2.81 16.16 -15.30
C LEU A 375 -4.04 16.30 -16.21
N TYR A 376 -5.18 15.89 -15.68
CA TYR A 376 -6.50 16.02 -16.29
C TYR A 376 -7.30 17.14 -15.61
N ASP A 377 -7.78 18.12 -16.38
CA ASP A 377 -8.65 19.19 -15.87
C ASP A 377 -10.12 18.81 -16.05
N MET A 378 -10.84 18.64 -14.94
CA MET A 378 -12.27 18.31 -14.97
C MET A 378 -13.18 19.52 -15.22
N ALA A 379 -12.65 20.75 -15.18
CA ALA A 379 -13.43 21.97 -15.39
C ALA A 379 -13.56 22.38 -16.86
N GLY A 380 -12.75 21.80 -17.76
CA GLY A 380 -12.81 22.05 -19.21
C GLY A 380 -13.79 21.15 -19.95
N ASN A 381 -14.05 21.43 -21.23
CA ASN A 381 -14.81 20.57 -22.16
C ASN A 381 -14.05 19.26 -22.51
N GLY A 382 -13.23 18.72 -21.62
CA GLY A 382 -12.31 17.60 -21.88
C GLY A 382 -10.97 17.98 -22.51
N GLU A 383 -10.58 19.27 -22.49
CA GLU A 383 -9.27 19.70 -22.98
C GLU A 383 -8.17 19.39 -21.96
N LEU A 384 -7.12 18.69 -22.39
CA LEU A 384 -5.95 18.44 -21.55
C LEU A 384 -5.12 19.71 -21.37
N ILE A 385 -4.60 19.91 -20.16
CA ILE A 385 -3.69 21.01 -19.83
C ILE A 385 -2.41 20.85 -20.67
N ARG A 386 -1.96 21.90 -21.38
CA ARG A 386 -0.87 21.81 -22.38
C ARG A 386 0.39 21.12 -21.86
N TRP A 387 0.78 21.36 -20.61
CA TRP A 387 1.95 20.75 -19.96
C TRP A 387 1.66 19.40 -19.27
N GLY A 388 0.39 19.02 -19.09
CA GLY A 388 -0.03 17.79 -18.42
C GLY A 388 -0.55 16.69 -19.35
N ARG A 389 -0.31 16.80 -20.67
CA ARG A 389 -0.82 15.84 -21.67
C ARG A 389 0.05 14.61 -21.86
N HIS A 390 1.22 14.58 -21.25
CA HIS A 390 2.20 13.50 -21.44
C HIS A 390 1.86 12.31 -20.53
N TYR A 391 2.36 11.13 -20.89
CA TYR A 391 2.35 9.91 -20.08
C TYR A 391 3.76 9.32 -20.10
N PRO A 392 4.54 9.50 -19.02
CA PRO A 392 5.94 9.07 -18.97
C PRO A 392 6.08 7.59 -18.57
N LEU A 393 5.14 6.73 -18.99
CA LEU A 393 5.12 5.29 -18.67
C LEU A 393 4.89 4.98 -17.17
N ARG A 394 4.11 5.84 -16.52
CA ARG A 394 3.71 5.81 -15.09
C ARG A 394 3.16 4.45 -14.62
N PRO A 395 3.56 3.97 -13.43
CA PRO A 395 3.22 2.64 -12.91
C PRO A 395 1.92 2.56 -12.11
N GLU A 396 1.41 3.67 -11.60
CA GLU A 396 0.51 3.66 -10.44
C GLU A 396 -0.84 2.95 -10.73
N LEU A 397 -1.35 3.08 -11.97
CA LEU A 397 -2.57 2.35 -12.37
C LEU A 397 -2.32 0.84 -12.50
N ALA A 398 -1.12 0.43 -12.95
CA ALA A 398 -0.75 -0.98 -13.03
C ALA A 398 -0.57 -1.58 -11.62
N GLU A 399 0.07 -0.84 -10.70
CA GLU A 399 0.18 -1.19 -9.29
C GLU A 399 -1.21 -1.39 -8.65
N SER A 400 -2.08 -0.40 -8.74
CA SER A 400 -3.43 -0.48 -8.18
C SER A 400 -4.25 -1.63 -8.79
N THR A 401 -4.09 -1.89 -10.08
CA THR A 401 -4.72 -3.04 -10.76
C THR A 401 -4.22 -4.37 -10.20
N TYR A 402 -2.90 -4.48 -9.96
CA TYR A 402 -2.30 -5.64 -9.31
C TYR A 402 -2.86 -5.87 -7.90
N HIS A 403 -2.85 -4.84 -7.04
CA HIS A 403 -3.35 -4.98 -5.67
C HIS A 403 -4.84 -5.33 -5.62
N LEU A 404 -5.66 -4.69 -6.46
CA LEU A 404 -7.08 -5.01 -6.56
C LEU A 404 -7.34 -6.45 -7.03
N TYR A 405 -6.59 -6.94 -8.02
CA TYR A 405 -6.68 -8.35 -8.41
C TYR A 405 -6.26 -9.28 -7.28
N MET A 406 -5.18 -8.98 -6.56
CA MET A 406 -4.71 -9.80 -5.46
C MET A 406 -5.73 -9.87 -4.31
N ALA A 407 -6.42 -8.78 -4.01
CA ALA A 407 -7.42 -8.72 -2.95
C ALA A 407 -8.77 -9.35 -3.34
N THR A 408 -9.21 -9.16 -4.59
CA THR A 408 -10.58 -9.55 -5.02
C THR A 408 -10.62 -10.84 -5.83
N ARG A 409 -9.52 -11.20 -6.49
CA ARG A 409 -9.44 -12.22 -7.55
C ARG A 409 -10.43 -11.98 -8.70
N ASP A 410 -10.95 -10.76 -8.83
CA ASP A 410 -11.86 -10.37 -9.90
C ASP A 410 -11.09 -10.21 -11.20
N GLU A 411 -11.42 -11.04 -12.19
CA GLU A 411 -10.72 -11.06 -13.45
C GLU A 411 -10.90 -9.82 -14.31
N LYS A 412 -11.83 -8.93 -13.97
CA LYS A 412 -11.88 -7.62 -14.64
C LYS A 412 -10.51 -6.92 -14.58
N TYR A 413 -9.76 -7.10 -13.49
CA TYR A 413 -8.44 -6.51 -13.33
C TYR A 413 -7.38 -7.16 -14.23
N LEU A 414 -7.52 -8.44 -14.54
CA LEU A 414 -6.69 -9.08 -15.57
C LEU A 414 -6.99 -8.50 -16.96
N LYS A 415 -8.27 -8.22 -17.25
CA LYS A 415 -8.69 -7.59 -18.52
C LYS A 415 -8.20 -6.14 -18.62
N VAL A 416 -8.23 -5.40 -17.50
CA VAL A 416 -7.61 -4.06 -17.36
C VAL A 416 -6.12 -4.15 -17.63
N GLY A 417 -5.38 -5.00 -16.91
CA GLY A 417 -3.94 -5.16 -17.10
C GLY A 417 -3.58 -5.57 -18.53
N ARG A 418 -4.40 -6.41 -19.17
CA ARG A 418 -4.20 -6.81 -20.56
C ARG A 418 -4.30 -5.60 -21.49
N LYS A 419 -5.27 -4.73 -21.25
CA LYS A 419 -5.42 -3.47 -21.99
C LYS A 419 -4.22 -2.54 -21.77
N LEU A 420 -3.81 -2.33 -20.52
CA LEU A 420 -2.63 -1.51 -20.19
C LEU A 420 -1.39 -2.02 -20.93
N LEU A 421 -1.13 -3.33 -20.87
CA LEU A 421 0.00 -3.97 -21.54
C LEU A 421 -0.01 -3.73 -23.05
N TYR A 422 -1.14 -4.00 -23.73
CA TYR A 422 -1.21 -3.83 -25.18
C TYR A 422 -1.20 -2.37 -25.62
N ASP A 423 -1.84 -1.46 -24.87
CA ASP A 423 -1.84 -0.03 -25.20
C ASP A 423 -0.40 0.56 -25.11
N ILE A 424 0.36 0.17 -24.07
CA ILE A 424 1.78 0.56 -23.92
C ILE A 424 2.61 -0.03 -25.06
N GLU A 425 2.42 -1.32 -25.35
CA GLU A 425 3.16 -2.02 -26.39
C GLU A 425 2.93 -1.42 -27.78
N GLU A 426 1.68 -1.10 -28.12
CA GLU A 426 1.31 -0.53 -29.41
C GLU A 426 1.81 0.92 -29.58
N THR A 427 1.74 1.70 -28.50
CA THR A 427 2.06 3.14 -28.56
C THR A 427 3.55 3.43 -28.35
N SER A 428 4.15 2.80 -27.34
CA SER A 428 5.41 3.27 -26.74
C SER A 428 6.61 2.45 -27.19
N ARG A 429 6.42 1.25 -27.76
CA ARG A 429 7.53 0.40 -28.17
C ARG A 429 8.26 0.98 -29.38
N VAL A 430 9.57 1.14 -29.26
CA VAL A 430 10.47 1.63 -30.32
C VAL A 430 11.71 0.73 -30.44
N PRO A 431 12.54 0.83 -31.50
CA PRO A 431 13.64 -0.12 -31.70
C PRO A 431 14.61 -0.26 -30.53
N CYS A 432 14.87 0.83 -29.80
CA CYS A 432 15.80 0.86 -28.67
C CYS A 432 15.09 1.04 -27.33
N GLY A 433 13.94 0.38 -27.11
CA GLY A 433 13.24 0.37 -25.82
C GLY A 433 11.81 0.89 -25.89
N TYR A 434 11.38 1.63 -24.87
CA TYR A 434 10.04 2.21 -24.77
C TYR A 434 10.09 3.72 -24.56
N ALA A 435 9.49 4.48 -25.48
CA ALA A 435 9.43 5.93 -25.42
C ALA A 435 8.19 6.41 -24.65
N ALA A 436 8.38 7.39 -23.77
CA ALA A 436 7.29 8.13 -23.15
C ALA A 436 6.38 8.76 -24.20
N VAL A 437 5.11 8.91 -23.86
CA VAL A 437 4.13 9.58 -24.73
C VAL A 437 4.15 11.07 -24.40
N ALA A 438 4.59 11.91 -25.33
CA ALA A 438 4.62 13.36 -25.18
C ALA A 438 3.21 13.98 -25.12
N ASN A 439 2.27 13.40 -25.86
CA ASN A 439 0.87 13.84 -25.86
C ASN A 439 -0.08 12.66 -26.10
N VAL A 440 -0.92 12.35 -25.11
CA VAL A 440 -1.85 11.22 -25.18
C VAL A 440 -2.96 11.39 -26.22
N GLN A 441 -3.22 12.62 -26.71
CA GLN A 441 -4.25 12.87 -27.74
C GLN A 441 -3.79 12.44 -29.14
N ASP A 442 -2.57 12.78 -29.52
CA ASP A 442 -2.02 12.50 -30.85
C ASP A 442 -1.02 11.34 -30.86
N LYS A 443 -0.69 10.80 -29.68
CA LYS A 443 0.23 9.68 -29.47
C LYS A 443 1.67 9.97 -29.91
N SER A 444 2.05 11.25 -30.00
CA SER A 444 3.44 11.64 -30.21
C SER A 444 4.33 11.17 -29.06
N LEU A 445 5.57 10.79 -29.39
CA LEU A 445 6.52 10.21 -28.46
C LEU A 445 7.61 11.21 -28.07
N GLU A 446 8.14 11.04 -26.87
CA GLU A 446 9.28 11.77 -26.32
C GLU A 446 10.48 10.81 -26.19
N ASP A 447 11.68 11.31 -26.44
CA ASP A 447 12.92 10.54 -26.34
C ASP A 447 13.36 10.33 -24.87
N ARG A 448 12.53 9.57 -24.15
CA ARG A 448 12.58 9.39 -22.70
C ARG A 448 12.09 7.99 -22.32
N MET A 449 12.88 7.27 -21.52
CA MET A 449 12.47 6.08 -20.79
C MET A 449 13.00 6.19 -19.36
N ASP A 450 12.14 6.56 -18.41
CA ASP A 450 12.54 6.62 -17.01
C ASP A 450 12.71 5.22 -16.42
N SER A 451 13.58 5.10 -15.42
CA SER A 451 13.96 3.80 -14.80
C SER A 451 12.76 3.03 -14.24
N PHE A 452 11.80 3.74 -13.63
CA PHE A 452 10.60 3.17 -13.02
C PHE A 452 9.71 2.40 -14.00
N PHE A 453 9.80 2.65 -15.31
CA PHE A 453 9.03 1.85 -16.27
C PHE A 453 9.41 0.37 -16.17
N LEU A 454 10.72 0.08 -16.09
CA LEU A 454 11.23 -1.29 -16.01
C LEU A 454 11.08 -1.86 -14.61
N SER A 455 11.34 -1.06 -13.57
CA SER A 455 11.29 -1.53 -12.19
C SER A 455 9.86 -1.63 -11.64
N GLU A 456 8.90 -0.87 -12.15
CA GLU A 456 7.54 -0.82 -11.60
C GLU A 456 6.47 -1.24 -12.60
N THR A 457 6.24 -0.46 -13.66
CA THR A 457 5.11 -0.68 -14.59
C THR A 457 5.13 -2.10 -15.15
N VAL A 458 6.29 -2.54 -15.66
CA VAL A 458 6.45 -3.88 -16.21
C VAL A 458 6.42 -4.95 -15.12
N LYS A 459 6.96 -4.66 -13.92
CA LYS A 459 6.92 -5.58 -12.77
C LYS A 459 5.49 -5.87 -12.33
N TYR A 460 4.66 -4.86 -12.12
CA TYR A 460 3.26 -5.04 -11.72
C TYR A 460 2.44 -5.76 -12.79
N LEU A 461 2.67 -5.47 -14.08
CA LEU A 461 2.06 -6.22 -15.18
C LEU A 461 2.50 -7.69 -15.18
N TYR A 462 3.79 -7.98 -14.98
CA TYR A 462 4.30 -9.35 -14.90
C TYR A 462 3.69 -10.12 -13.73
N LEU A 463 3.64 -9.50 -12.54
CA LEU A 463 3.08 -10.12 -11.33
C LEU A 463 1.56 -10.31 -11.42
N LEU A 464 0.83 -9.40 -12.05
CA LEU A 464 -0.63 -9.49 -12.25
C LEU A 464 -1.04 -10.76 -13.00
N PHE A 465 -0.25 -11.19 -13.97
CA PHE A 465 -0.53 -12.39 -14.77
C PHE A 465 0.11 -13.67 -14.21
N SER A 466 0.77 -13.60 -13.06
CA SER A 466 1.29 -14.79 -12.40
C SER A 466 0.15 -15.68 -11.91
N ASN A 467 0.31 -16.99 -12.12
CA ASN A 467 -0.59 -18.00 -11.53
C ASN A 467 -0.26 -18.25 -10.05
N ASP A 468 0.91 -17.82 -9.58
CA ASP A 468 1.34 -17.93 -8.19
C ASP A 468 1.12 -16.60 -7.46
N SER A 469 0.70 -16.69 -6.20
CA SER A 469 0.68 -15.57 -5.26
C SER A 469 2.07 -15.23 -4.69
N SER A 470 3.09 -16.03 -4.98
CA SER A 470 4.48 -15.73 -4.71
C SER A 470 5.03 -14.69 -5.70
N ILE A 471 5.93 -13.85 -5.21
CA ILE A 471 6.58 -12.80 -6.01
C ILE A 471 7.83 -13.35 -6.70
N ILE A 472 8.61 -14.15 -5.98
CA ILE A 472 9.76 -14.87 -6.53
C ILE A 472 9.27 -16.27 -6.88
N VAL A 473 9.36 -16.63 -8.15
CA VAL A 473 8.85 -17.90 -8.66
C VAL A 473 10.04 -18.86 -8.88
N PRO A 474 9.89 -20.16 -8.57
CA PRO A 474 10.88 -21.18 -8.90
C PRO A 474 11.32 -21.10 -10.37
N SER A 475 12.62 -21.21 -10.65
CA SER A 475 13.08 -21.39 -12.04
C SER A 475 12.62 -22.77 -12.52
N HIS A 476 11.64 -22.82 -13.42
CA HIS A 476 11.26 -24.07 -14.08
C HIS A 476 12.30 -24.41 -15.17
N GLY A 477 13.29 -25.25 -14.81
CA GLY A 477 14.07 -26.00 -15.79
C GLY A 477 15.54 -26.20 -15.45
N GLY A 478 15.95 -27.48 -15.36
CA GLY A 478 17.32 -27.92 -15.63
C GLY A 478 18.21 -28.19 -14.41
N ASN A 479 18.25 -29.45 -13.99
CA ASN A 479 19.31 -30.12 -13.21
C ASN A 479 20.51 -29.25 -12.77
N SER A 480 20.35 -28.49 -11.68
CA SER A 480 21.44 -28.12 -10.78
C SER A 480 20.84 -27.66 -9.45
N SER A 481 21.56 -27.92 -8.38
CA SER A 481 21.15 -27.95 -6.97
C SER A 481 20.82 -26.59 -6.33
N GLY A 482 20.07 -25.72 -7.03
CA GLY A 482 19.57 -24.46 -6.48
C GLY A 482 18.13 -24.62 -5.96
N ALA A 483 17.92 -24.48 -4.65
CA ALA A 483 16.57 -24.50 -4.07
C ALA A 483 15.66 -23.46 -4.74
N SER A 484 14.45 -23.87 -5.08
CA SER A 484 13.36 -22.99 -5.50
C SER A 484 12.95 -22.08 -4.33
N VAL A 485 13.22 -20.78 -4.42
CA VAL A 485 12.87 -19.82 -3.35
C VAL A 485 11.57 -19.12 -3.74
N ALA A 486 10.45 -19.60 -3.21
CA ALA A 486 9.16 -18.93 -3.35
C ALA A 486 8.92 -17.99 -2.17
N VAL A 487 8.84 -16.68 -2.43
CA VAL A 487 8.50 -15.68 -1.41
C VAL A 487 7.04 -15.28 -1.57
N PRO A 488 6.14 -15.61 -0.61
CA PRO A 488 4.74 -15.20 -0.68
C PRO A 488 4.60 -13.68 -0.72
N SER A 489 3.67 -13.16 -1.53
CA SER A 489 3.36 -11.72 -1.57
C SER A 489 2.97 -11.14 -0.21
N SER A 490 2.35 -11.93 0.67
CA SER A 490 2.00 -11.50 2.03
C SER A 490 3.20 -11.23 2.95
N LYS A 491 4.41 -11.62 2.53
CA LYS A 491 5.66 -11.36 3.27
C LYS A 491 6.47 -10.22 2.66
N VAL A 492 5.90 -9.46 1.74
CA VAL A 492 6.59 -8.37 1.05
C VAL A 492 5.76 -7.10 1.13
N VAL A 493 6.45 -6.00 1.40
CA VAL A 493 5.94 -4.64 1.18
C VAL A 493 6.70 -4.07 0.00
N PHE A 494 5.96 -3.57 -0.99
CA PHE A 494 6.53 -2.77 -2.07
C PHE A 494 6.78 -1.35 -1.57
N THR A 495 7.97 -0.81 -1.79
CA THR A 495 8.22 0.63 -1.58
C THR A 495 7.41 1.47 -2.58
N THR A 496 7.52 2.80 -2.52
CA THR A 496 6.88 3.68 -3.52
C THR A 496 7.48 3.55 -4.93
N GLU A 497 8.65 2.91 -5.06
CA GLU A 497 9.33 2.62 -6.35
C GLU A 497 9.28 1.11 -6.67
N GLY A 498 8.30 0.40 -6.11
CA GLY A 498 8.08 -1.02 -6.35
C GLY A 498 9.23 -1.95 -5.91
N HIS A 499 10.17 -1.49 -5.08
CA HIS A 499 11.24 -2.34 -4.54
C HIS A 499 10.71 -3.31 -3.49
N LEU A 500 11.33 -4.49 -3.40
CA LEU A 500 10.84 -5.59 -2.56
C LEU A 500 11.47 -5.55 -1.17
N PHE A 501 10.72 -5.08 -0.16
CA PHE A 501 11.15 -5.18 1.24
C PHE A 501 10.46 -6.35 1.93
N LEU A 502 11.25 -7.23 2.54
CA LEU A 502 10.73 -8.38 3.29
C LEU A 502 10.14 -7.92 4.63
N VAL A 503 8.89 -8.29 4.89
CA VAL A 503 8.26 -8.10 6.20
C VAL A 503 8.89 -9.08 7.18
N THR A 504 9.89 -8.58 7.91
CA THR A 504 10.69 -9.38 8.85
C THR A 504 10.55 -8.76 10.23
N PRO A 505 9.53 -9.14 11.02
CA PRO A 505 9.25 -8.50 12.31
C PRO A 505 10.45 -8.51 13.26
N SER A 506 11.32 -9.51 13.19
CA SER A 506 12.53 -9.58 14.03
C SER A 506 13.54 -8.45 13.78
N LEU A 507 13.51 -7.78 12.62
CA LEU A 507 14.35 -6.61 12.35
C LEU A 507 13.83 -5.35 13.07
N PHE A 508 12.52 -5.27 13.29
CA PHE A 508 11.85 -4.10 13.89
C PHE A 508 11.38 -4.34 15.33
N GLN A 509 11.51 -5.57 15.84
CA GLN A 509 11.34 -5.87 17.25
C GLN A 509 12.54 -5.32 18.02
N ASP A 510 12.38 -4.12 18.58
CA ASP A 510 13.41 -3.56 19.46
C ASP A 510 13.69 -4.53 20.61
N THR A 511 14.95 -4.98 20.74
CA THR A 511 15.44 -5.71 21.92
C THR A 511 15.25 -4.91 23.22
N ALA A 512 15.07 -3.60 23.12
CA ALA A 512 14.72 -2.69 24.22
C ALA A 512 13.28 -2.89 24.77
N SER A 513 12.36 -3.47 24.00
CA SER A 513 10.97 -3.73 24.43
C SER A 513 10.85 -4.84 25.50
N ILE A 514 11.90 -5.67 25.66
CA ILE A 514 12.01 -6.65 26.75
C ILE A 514 12.54 -6.00 28.04
N SER A 515 13.23 -4.85 27.96
CA SER A 515 13.78 -4.14 29.12
C SER A 515 12.94 -2.94 29.59
N GLN A 516 12.06 -2.37 28.77
CA GLN A 516 11.29 -1.16 29.12
C GLN A 516 9.88 -1.41 29.69
N LYS A 517 9.42 -2.66 29.81
CA LYS A 517 8.20 -2.98 30.57
C LYS A 517 8.32 -2.76 32.09
N GLN A 518 9.48 -2.30 32.58
CA GLN A 518 9.63 -1.74 33.91
C GLN A 518 10.31 -0.38 33.83
N LYS A 519 9.58 0.67 34.22
CA LYS A 519 9.99 2.08 34.34
C LYS A 519 9.84 2.90 33.06
N HIS A 520 8.66 3.49 32.86
CA HIS A 520 8.51 4.94 32.79
C HIS A 520 7.02 5.32 32.83
N ALA A 521 6.57 5.78 33.99
CA ALA A 521 5.40 6.64 34.08
C ALA A 521 5.82 8.05 33.63
N PRO A 522 5.03 8.77 32.80
CA PRO A 522 5.43 10.06 32.27
C PRO A 522 5.24 11.14 33.33
N THR A 523 6.34 11.72 33.82
CA THR A 523 6.33 13.00 34.53
C THR A 523 6.49 14.13 33.52
N PHE A 524 5.37 14.76 33.14
CA PHE A 524 5.36 16.04 32.43
C PHE A 524 5.85 17.15 33.39
N ARG A 525 6.90 17.88 33.01
CA ARG A 525 7.23 19.18 33.60
C ARG A 525 6.47 20.28 32.85
N THR A 526 5.64 20.99 33.60
CA THR A 526 4.83 22.12 33.16
C THR A 526 5.62 23.43 33.19
N CYS A 527 5.46 24.25 32.14
CA CYS A 527 5.56 25.70 32.24
C CYS A 527 4.16 26.28 31.94
N LEU A 528 3.60 27.02 32.89
CA LEU A 528 2.30 27.69 32.79
C LEU A 528 2.41 29.03 32.05
N PRO A 529 1.31 29.47 31.42
CA PRO A 529 0.79 30.81 31.70
C PRO A 529 -0.70 30.81 32.07
N SER A 530 -1.10 31.87 32.76
CA SER A 530 -2.33 32.07 33.52
C SER A 530 -3.52 32.63 32.71
N ARG A 531 -4.69 31.96 32.74
CA ARG A 531 -6.04 32.54 33.04
C ARG A 531 -7.14 31.43 33.13
N PRO A 532 -8.26 31.65 33.85
CA PRO A 532 -9.11 30.59 34.40
C PRO A 532 -10.47 30.46 33.63
N PRO A 533 -11.46 29.65 34.06
CA PRO A 533 -11.91 28.47 33.33
C PRO A 533 -13.30 28.62 32.69
N SER A 534 -13.53 27.97 31.55
CA SER A 534 -14.87 27.57 31.13
C SER A 534 -14.92 26.05 31.04
N SER A 535 -15.80 25.46 31.85
CA SER A 535 -16.07 24.03 31.94
C SER A 535 -16.61 23.45 30.64
N THR A 536 -15.97 22.43 30.10
CA THR A 536 -16.62 21.41 29.26
C THR A 536 -16.02 20.03 29.56
N ALA A 537 -16.91 19.06 29.66
CA ALA A 537 -16.71 17.67 30.07
C ALA A 537 -15.72 16.89 29.16
N PRO A 538 -15.14 15.77 29.64
CA PRO A 538 -14.19 14.99 28.84
C PRO A 538 -14.88 14.41 27.59
N HIS A 539 -14.32 14.75 26.43
CA HIS A 539 -14.65 14.10 25.17
C HIS A 539 -14.31 12.61 25.28
N LYS A 540 -15.35 11.77 25.13
CA LYS A 540 -15.22 10.32 25.03
C LYS A 540 -14.36 9.99 23.81
N ARG A 541 -13.25 9.28 24.01
CA ARG A 541 -12.49 8.61 22.94
C ARG A 541 -13.47 7.82 22.06
N ALA A 542 -13.44 8.05 20.76
CA ALA A 542 -14.16 7.21 19.80
C ALA A 542 -13.49 5.83 19.78
N VAL A 543 -14.26 4.76 20.00
CA VAL A 543 -13.79 3.37 20.04
C VAL A 543 -14.17 2.72 18.71
N TYR A 544 -13.19 2.24 17.95
CA TYR A 544 -13.34 1.61 16.63
C TYR A 544 -13.85 0.15 16.69
N ALA A 545 -14.16 -0.45 15.53
CA ALA A 545 -14.64 -1.84 15.42
C ALA A 545 -13.49 -2.77 15.75
N GLN A 546 -13.65 -3.62 16.75
CA GLN A 546 -12.59 -4.53 17.20
C GLN A 546 -12.74 -5.94 16.64
N ALA A 547 -13.84 -6.26 15.94
CA ALA A 547 -14.09 -7.61 15.42
C ALA A 547 -14.72 -7.61 14.02
N ALA A 548 -14.60 -8.76 13.35
CA ALA A 548 -15.22 -9.06 12.07
C ALA A 548 -15.81 -10.48 12.07
N VAL A 549 -16.88 -10.66 11.31
CA VAL A 549 -17.52 -11.95 11.05
C VAL A 549 -17.31 -12.29 9.60
N SER A 550 -16.52 -13.32 9.31
CA SER A 550 -16.31 -13.83 7.95
C SER A 550 -17.15 -15.08 7.73
N VAL A 551 -17.81 -15.17 6.58
CA VAL A 551 -18.66 -16.30 6.20
C VAL A 551 -18.04 -17.01 5.01
N ARG A 552 -17.95 -18.34 5.09
CA ARG A 552 -17.33 -19.22 4.09
C ARG A 552 -18.25 -20.39 3.75
N LEU A 553 -18.09 -20.92 2.55
CA LEU A 553 -18.71 -22.15 2.07
C LEU A 553 -17.58 -23.07 1.57
N GLY A 554 -17.26 -24.11 2.34
CA GLY A 554 -16.00 -24.83 2.14
C GLY A 554 -14.81 -23.87 2.26
N ASP A 555 -13.92 -23.88 1.27
CA ASP A 555 -12.75 -22.99 1.19
C ASP A 555 -13.06 -21.62 0.56
N SER A 556 -14.28 -21.42 0.06
CA SER A 556 -14.68 -20.18 -0.62
C SER A 556 -15.18 -19.14 0.39
N HIS A 557 -14.56 -17.97 0.42
CA HIS A 557 -15.05 -16.81 1.16
C HIS A 557 -16.27 -16.21 0.46
N LEU A 558 -17.33 -15.95 1.22
CA LEU A 558 -18.56 -15.34 0.72
C LEU A 558 -18.63 -13.85 1.05
N MET A 559 -18.33 -13.47 2.29
CA MET A 559 -18.46 -12.09 2.77
C MET A 559 -17.83 -11.91 4.16
N THR A 560 -17.46 -10.68 4.49
CA THR A 560 -17.06 -10.29 5.84
C THR A 560 -17.85 -9.07 6.29
N PHE A 561 -18.33 -9.09 7.54
CA PHE A 561 -19.07 -8.00 8.15
C PHE A 561 -18.28 -7.42 9.34
N PRO A 562 -18.24 -6.09 9.52
CA PRO A 562 -17.75 -5.51 10.75
C PRO A 562 -18.67 -5.91 11.92
N ALA A 563 -18.08 -6.21 13.07
CA ALA A 563 -18.81 -6.62 14.25
C ALA A 563 -18.27 -5.93 15.51
N SER A 564 -19.16 -5.74 16.50
CA SER A 564 -18.78 -5.25 17.82
C SER A 564 -18.62 -6.46 18.76
N PRO A 565 -17.42 -6.73 19.31
CA PRO A 565 -17.26 -7.79 20.30
C PRO A 565 -17.97 -7.42 21.61
N ALA A 566 -18.40 -8.42 22.36
CA ALA A 566 -18.93 -8.20 23.69
C ALA A 566 -17.83 -7.74 24.65
N LEU A 567 -18.19 -6.84 25.57
CA LEU A 567 -17.31 -6.38 26.65
C LEU A 567 -17.33 -7.34 27.86
N PHE A 568 -17.84 -8.55 27.67
CA PHE A 568 -18.00 -9.58 28.70
C PHE A 568 -17.70 -10.96 28.13
N GLY A 569 -17.35 -11.89 29.02
CA GLY A 569 -17.09 -13.27 28.67
C GLY A 569 -15.70 -13.52 28.07
N HIS A 570 -15.61 -14.44 27.13
CA HIS A 570 -14.36 -14.82 26.48
C HIS A 570 -13.87 -13.72 25.54
N SER A 571 -12.68 -13.20 25.80
CA SER A 571 -11.98 -12.27 24.91
C SER A 571 -11.71 -12.97 23.58
N LEU A 572 -12.10 -12.34 22.47
CA LEU A 572 -11.87 -12.88 21.13
C LEU A 572 -10.41 -12.65 20.72
N GLU A 573 -9.45 -13.26 21.40
CA GLU A 573 -8.03 -13.17 21.06
C GLU A 573 -7.70 -14.21 19.97
N GLY A 574 -7.93 -13.86 18.70
CA GLY A 574 -7.72 -14.75 17.55
C GLY A 574 -8.98 -14.93 16.70
N HIS A 575 -9.28 -16.17 16.32
CA HIS A 575 -10.48 -16.52 15.55
C HIS A 575 -11.15 -17.79 16.07
N VAL A 576 -12.48 -17.87 15.91
CA VAL A 576 -13.28 -19.07 16.18
C VAL A 576 -14.09 -19.42 14.94
N ASP A 577 -13.82 -20.61 14.40
CA ASP A 577 -14.49 -21.14 13.22
C ASP A 577 -15.50 -22.21 13.60
N GLY A 578 -16.66 -22.17 12.95
CA GLY A 578 -17.67 -23.20 13.15
C GLY A 578 -18.82 -23.16 12.15
N PRO A 579 -19.50 -24.30 11.93
CA PRO A 579 -20.72 -24.34 11.16
C PRO A 579 -21.78 -23.45 11.81
N VAL A 580 -22.56 -22.77 10.98
CA VAL A 580 -23.55 -21.80 11.43
C VAL A 580 -24.87 -22.51 11.77
N TYR A 581 -25.56 -22.03 12.81
CA TYR A 581 -26.95 -22.36 13.04
C TYR A 581 -27.82 -21.10 12.95
N MET A 582 -28.63 -21.05 11.89
CA MET A 582 -29.57 -19.97 11.59
C MET A 582 -30.99 -20.53 11.50
N SER A 583 -31.69 -20.62 12.64
CA SER A 583 -33.11 -20.95 12.68
C SER A 583 -33.83 -20.00 13.64
N PHE A 584 -34.33 -18.91 13.07
CA PHE A 584 -34.99 -17.84 13.82
C PHE A 584 -36.27 -18.31 14.52
N ASP A 585 -36.95 -19.35 14.01
CA ASP A 585 -38.18 -19.88 14.62
C ASP A 585 -37.94 -20.75 15.87
N LYS A 586 -36.72 -21.28 16.05
CA LYS A 586 -36.40 -22.24 17.12
C LYS A 586 -35.57 -21.65 18.25
N VAL A 587 -34.68 -20.72 17.94
CA VAL A 587 -33.78 -20.09 18.92
C VAL A 587 -34.18 -18.65 19.21
N ASP A 588 -34.81 -17.96 18.25
CA ASP A 588 -35.27 -16.55 18.24
C ASP A 588 -34.49 -15.58 19.17
N TYR A 589 -34.82 -15.57 20.46
CA TYR A 589 -34.22 -14.69 21.47
C TYR A 589 -33.28 -15.38 22.46
N ALA A 590 -33.12 -16.70 22.45
CA ALA A 590 -32.28 -17.46 23.37
C ALA A 590 -32.47 -17.12 24.86
N CYS A 591 -33.69 -16.73 25.26
CA CYS A 591 -33.97 -16.29 26.63
C CYS A 591 -34.39 -17.43 27.58
N SER A 592 -34.82 -18.57 27.02
CA SER A 592 -35.20 -19.78 27.73
C SER A 592 -34.13 -20.86 27.65
N ASP A 593 -34.29 -21.93 28.43
CA ASP A 593 -33.47 -23.13 28.35
C ASP A 593 -33.50 -23.72 26.92
N LEU A 594 -32.31 -24.01 26.38
CA LEU A 594 -32.09 -24.56 25.04
C LEU A 594 -31.65 -26.03 25.08
N SER A 595 -31.76 -26.71 26.22
CA SER A 595 -31.34 -28.10 26.42
C SER A 595 -31.95 -29.08 25.41
N SER A 596 -33.20 -28.86 24.98
CA SER A 596 -33.86 -29.68 23.94
C SER A 596 -33.23 -29.55 22.55
N LEU A 597 -32.47 -28.48 22.30
CA LEU A 597 -31.75 -28.21 21.06
C LEU A 597 -30.25 -28.54 21.16
N ALA A 598 -29.77 -29.02 22.31
CA ALA A 598 -28.34 -29.26 22.54
C ALA A 598 -27.70 -30.21 21.51
N GLY A 599 -28.45 -31.20 21.00
CA GLY A 599 -27.97 -32.10 19.95
C GLY A 599 -27.68 -31.40 18.61
N VAL A 600 -28.34 -30.27 18.33
CA VAL A 600 -28.22 -29.54 17.06
C VAL A 600 -27.28 -28.32 17.19
N LEU A 601 -27.23 -27.70 18.37
CA LEU A 601 -26.41 -26.50 18.63
C LEU A 601 -24.96 -26.82 18.97
N ARG A 602 -24.66 -28.05 19.42
CA ARG A 602 -23.31 -28.44 19.82
C ARG A 602 -22.29 -28.23 18.69
N GLY A 603 -21.22 -27.50 18.99
CA GLY A 603 -20.12 -27.23 18.05
C GLY A 603 -20.44 -26.18 16.98
N ARG A 604 -21.57 -25.46 17.07
CA ARG A 604 -22.00 -24.47 16.08
C ARG A 604 -21.85 -23.03 16.58
N ILE A 605 -21.75 -22.09 15.65
CA ILE A 605 -21.94 -20.66 15.90
C ILE A 605 -23.41 -20.33 15.71
N VAL A 606 -24.04 -19.79 16.75
CA VAL A 606 -25.50 -19.59 16.77
C VAL A 606 -25.84 -18.12 16.56
N ILE A 607 -26.73 -17.84 15.60
CA ILE A 607 -27.23 -16.48 15.37
C ILE A 607 -28.52 -16.26 16.18
N VAL A 608 -28.56 -15.19 16.95
CA VAL A 608 -29.68 -14.84 17.83
C VAL A 608 -30.16 -13.41 17.59
N MET A 609 -31.46 -13.17 17.76
CA MET A 609 -32.00 -11.81 17.70
C MET A 609 -31.88 -11.08 19.05
N ARG A 610 -31.66 -9.77 18.98
CA ARG A 610 -31.86 -8.89 20.14
C ARG A 610 -33.32 -9.00 20.61
N GLY A 611 -33.50 -9.33 21.89
CA GLY A 611 -34.80 -9.64 22.50
C GLY A 611 -34.93 -9.09 23.91
N GLN A 612 -35.79 -9.71 24.73
CA GLN A 612 -36.19 -9.17 26.04
C GLN A 612 -35.23 -9.48 27.21
N CYS A 613 -34.32 -10.44 27.07
CA CYS A 613 -33.30 -10.75 28.07
C CYS A 613 -31.92 -10.18 27.70
N SER A 614 -31.02 -10.11 28.69
CA SER A 614 -29.66 -9.61 28.52
C SER A 614 -28.82 -10.46 27.55
N PHE A 615 -27.80 -9.84 26.95
CA PHE A 615 -26.87 -10.55 26.06
C PHE A 615 -26.07 -11.63 26.79
N THR A 616 -25.71 -11.37 28.05
CA THR A 616 -25.08 -12.36 28.93
C THR A 616 -25.97 -13.58 29.13
N ARG A 617 -27.28 -13.40 29.40
CA ARG A 617 -28.22 -14.52 29.55
C ARG A 617 -28.36 -15.35 28.28
N LYS A 618 -28.43 -14.68 27.11
CA LYS A 618 -28.44 -15.35 25.80
C LYS A 618 -27.19 -16.21 25.60
N ALA A 619 -26.03 -15.62 25.85
CA ALA A 619 -24.75 -16.29 25.69
C ALA A 619 -24.63 -17.52 26.60
N ILE A 620 -25.10 -17.44 27.85
CA ILE A 620 -25.15 -18.58 28.78
C ILE A 620 -26.04 -19.70 28.23
N ASN A 621 -27.27 -19.40 27.79
CA ASN A 621 -28.18 -20.43 27.29
C ASN A 621 -27.65 -21.10 26.00
N VAL A 622 -27.03 -20.32 25.11
CA VAL A 622 -26.39 -20.81 23.88
C VAL A 622 -25.18 -21.68 24.20
N GLN A 623 -24.34 -21.26 25.14
CA GLN A 623 -23.20 -22.02 25.66
C GLN A 623 -23.63 -23.33 26.33
N ASP A 624 -24.66 -23.29 27.19
CA ASP A 624 -25.15 -24.45 27.93
C ASP A 624 -25.72 -25.52 26.97
N ALA A 625 -26.21 -25.11 25.79
CA ALA A 625 -26.59 -26.01 24.70
C ALA A 625 -25.40 -26.55 23.87
N GLY A 626 -24.16 -26.17 24.20
CA GLY A 626 -22.92 -26.68 23.60
C GLY A 626 -22.40 -25.91 22.39
N ALA A 627 -22.93 -24.72 22.10
CA ALA A 627 -22.41 -23.87 21.02
C ALA A 627 -21.00 -23.35 21.33
N ILE A 628 -20.26 -22.96 20.29
CA ILE A 628 -18.87 -22.48 20.40
C ILE A 628 -18.72 -20.97 20.15
N GLY A 629 -19.80 -20.30 19.75
CA GLY A 629 -19.82 -18.85 19.54
C GLY A 629 -21.24 -18.33 19.32
N MET A 630 -21.45 -17.03 19.53
CA MET A 630 -22.75 -16.39 19.35
C MET A 630 -22.64 -15.09 18.54
N VAL A 631 -23.52 -14.94 17.55
CA VAL A 631 -23.70 -13.69 16.80
C VAL A 631 -25.06 -13.09 17.14
N ALA A 632 -25.07 -11.91 17.75
CA ALA A 632 -26.28 -11.16 18.04
C ALA A 632 -26.63 -10.22 16.88
N ILE A 633 -27.89 -10.22 16.45
CA ILE A 633 -28.40 -9.27 15.46
C ILE A 633 -29.01 -8.07 16.19
N ASN A 634 -28.53 -6.85 15.89
CA ASN A 634 -29.16 -5.65 16.40
C ASN A 634 -30.47 -5.33 15.66
N THR A 635 -31.62 -5.52 16.30
CA THR A 635 -32.96 -5.31 15.70
C THR A 635 -33.50 -3.88 15.76
N LYS A 636 -32.77 -2.91 16.37
CA LYS A 636 -33.21 -1.50 16.44
C LYS A 636 -33.18 -0.84 15.05
N ALA A 637 -34.14 0.07 14.78
CA ALA A 637 -34.15 0.87 13.56
C ALA A 637 -32.88 1.75 13.47
N GLU A 638 -32.21 1.71 12.32
CA GLU A 638 -30.94 2.41 12.10
C GLU A 638 -31.20 3.89 11.75
N ALA A 639 -30.51 4.82 12.43
CA ALA A 639 -30.40 6.20 11.95
C ALA A 639 -29.44 6.24 10.74
N LYS A 640 -29.62 7.21 9.84
CA LYS A 640 -28.80 7.44 8.62
C LYS A 640 -27.31 7.66 8.96
N SER A 641 -26.59 6.60 9.30
CA SER A 641 -25.16 6.55 9.54
C SER A 641 -24.50 5.71 8.47
N THR A 642 -23.30 6.12 8.04
CA THR A 642 -22.48 5.39 7.07
C THR A 642 -22.07 4.02 7.63
N ARG A 643 -21.76 3.07 6.74
CA ARG A 643 -21.44 1.65 7.03
C ARG A 643 -20.43 1.46 8.18
N TRP A 644 -19.56 2.43 8.44
CA TRP A 644 -18.42 2.36 9.36
C TRP A 644 -18.64 2.99 10.75
N GLN A 645 -19.78 3.65 11.00
CA GLN A 645 -20.10 4.27 12.30
C GLN A 645 -20.93 3.37 13.24
N ARG A 646 -21.11 2.09 12.88
CA ARG A 646 -22.06 1.18 13.55
C ARG A 646 -21.42 0.44 14.73
N PHE A 647 -21.22 1.13 15.86
CA PHE A 647 -20.81 0.49 17.11
C PHE A 647 -22.01 0.14 17.98
N TYR A 648 -22.10 -1.14 18.36
CA TYR A 648 -23.09 -1.61 19.32
C TYR A 648 -22.41 -2.00 20.62
N SER A 649 -22.82 -1.38 21.73
CA SER A 649 -22.38 -1.82 23.04
C SER A 649 -23.21 -3.03 23.48
N LEU A 650 -22.55 -4.16 23.68
CA LEU A 650 -23.11 -5.30 24.40
C LEU A 650 -22.70 -5.17 25.86
N SER A 651 -23.59 -4.62 26.68
CA SER A 651 -23.39 -4.42 28.11
C SER A 651 -23.50 -5.71 28.90
N ASP A 652 -22.61 -5.92 29.85
CA ASP A 652 -22.74 -6.95 30.89
C ASP A 652 -23.88 -6.57 31.87
N ASP A 653 -24.65 -7.56 32.29
CA ASP A 653 -25.66 -7.45 33.35
C ASP A 653 -25.16 -7.94 34.72
N GLY A 654 -23.87 -8.25 34.84
CA GLY A 654 -23.21 -8.73 36.05
C GLY A 654 -22.99 -10.25 36.06
N ALA A 655 -23.46 -10.99 35.05
CA ALA A 655 -23.21 -12.42 34.89
C ALA A 655 -22.14 -12.75 33.83
N GLY A 656 -21.48 -11.74 33.25
CA GLY A 656 -20.56 -11.86 32.11
C GLY A 656 -19.41 -12.82 32.32
N SER A 657 -18.91 -12.95 33.55
CA SER A 657 -17.84 -13.89 33.92
C SER A 657 -18.20 -15.37 33.73
N ARG A 658 -19.49 -15.69 33.56
CA ARG A 658 -19.98 -17.06 33.29
C ARG A 658 -19.97 -17.42 31.81
N VAL A 659 -19.78 -16.44 30.92
CA VAL A 659 -19.72 -16.62 29.47
C VAL A 659 -18.29 -16.98 29.07
N ARG A 660 -18.11 -18.10 28.38
CA ARG A 660 -16.83 -18.69 27.96
C ARG A 660 -16.71 -18.85 26.45
N ILE A 661 -17.74 -18.48 25.70
CA ILE A 661 -17.74 -18.46 24.24
C ILE A 661 -17.61 -17.01 23.74
N PRO A 662 -16.99 -16.76 22.58
CA PRO A 662 -16.98 -15.44 21.96
C PRO A 662 -18.40 -15.00 21.57
N VAL A 663 -18.66 -13.70 21.78
CA VAL A 663 -19.92 -13.06 21.44
C VAL A 663 -19.63 -11.80 20.64
N VAL A 664 -20.29 -11.67 19.48
CA VAL A 664 -20.20 -10.46 18.64
C VAL A 664 -21.58 -9.98 18.22
N MET A 665 -21.70 -8.71 17.84
CA MET A 665 -22.92 -8.14 17.29
C MET A 665 -22.72 -7.57 15.89
N VAL A 666 -23.67 -7.87 15.01
CA VAL A 666 -23.75 -7.35 13.63
C VAL A 666 -25.02 -6.53 13.42
N SER A 667 -25.03 -5.70 12.37
CA SER A 667 -26.20 -4.89 12.04
C SER A 667 -27.36 -5.73 11.50
N ARG A 668 -28.58 -5.19 11.55
CA ARG A 668 -29.76 -5.87 10.96
C ARG A 668 -29.57 -6.05 9.46
N GLN A 669 -29.02 -5.03 8.79
CA GLN A 669 -28.80 -5.04 7.36
C GLN A 669 -27.82 -6.15 6.94
N ASP A 670 -26.71 -6.30 7.67
CA ASP A 670 -25.69 -7.32 7.41
C ASP A 670 -26.26 -8.73 7.63
N ALA A 671 -27.01 -8.93 8.72
CA ALA A 671 -27.66 -10.20 8.99
C ALA A 671 -28.73 -10.57 7.94
N MET A 672 -29.50 -9.60 7.46
CA MET A 672 -30.47 -9.79 6.38
C MET A 672 -29.80 -10.07 5.04
N GLN A 673 -28.66 -9.43 4.77
CA GLN A 673 -27.85 -9.70 3.58
C GLN A 673 -27.34 -11.15 3.60
N LEU A 674 -26.73 -11.56 4.71
CA LEU A 674 -26.28 -12.93 4.92
C LEU A 674 -27.41 -13.94 4.71
N GLN A 675 -28.58 -13.70 5.28
CA GLN A 675 -29.73 -14.59 5.13
C GLN A 675 -30.20 -14.69 3.67
N ARG A 676 -30.26 -13.57 2.93
CA ARG A 676 -30.65 -13.57 1.52
C ARG A 676 -29.64 -14.34 0.66
N ASP A 677 -28.36 -14.14 0.89
CA ASP A 677 -27.30 -14.76 0.10
C ASP A 677 -27.23 -16.27 0.36
N VAL A 678 -27.37 -16.70 1.61
CA VAL A 678 -27.45 -18.14 1.95
C VAL A 678 -28.71 -18.79 1.34
N MET A 679 -29.85 -18.11 1.35
CA MET A 679 -31.08 -18.60 0.71
C MET A 679 -30.97 -18.68 -0.82
N ALA A 680 -30.32 -17.71 -1.45
CA ALA A 680 -30.13 -17.67 -2.90
C ALA A 680 -29.26 -18.83 -3.40
N LEU A 681 -28.34 -19.31 -2.57
CA LEU A 681 -27.43 -20.40 -2.91
C LEU A 681 -28.05 -21.81 -2.73
N ASN A 682 -29.26 -21.91 -2.16
CA ASN A 682 -30.00 -23.17 -1.94
C ASN A 682 -29.20 -24.23 -1.15
N ILE A 683 -28.38 -23.78 -0.19
CA ILE A 683 -27.46 -24.60 0.61
C ILE A 683 -28.15 -25.08 1.89
N ALA A 684 -27.84 -26.31 2.32
CA ALA A 684 -28.30 -26.79 3.62
C ALA A 684 -27.61 -26.00 4.77
N PRO A 685 -28.31 -25.55 5.82
CA PRO A 685 -27.73 -24.69 6.86
C PRO A 685 -26.48 -25.24 7.59
N GLY A 686 -26.16 -26.52 7.43
CA GLY A 686 -24.96 -27.15 8.00
C GLY A 686 -23.67 -26.96 7.20
N ASP A 687 -23.74 -26.49 5.94
CA ASP A 687 -22.58 -26.40 5.05
C ASP A 687 -21.92 -25.00 5.06
N VAL A 688 -22.54 -24.03 5.74
CA VAL A 688 -22.00 -22.67 5.89
C VAL A 688 -21.15 -22.60 7.15
N THR A 689 -19.90 -22.19 6.99
CA THR A 689 -18.95 -21.99 8.10
C THR A 689 -18.79 -20.49 8.35
N MET A 690 -18.73 -20.10 9.62
CA MET A 690 -18.49 -18.72 10.03
C MET A 690 -17.23 -18.65 10.89
N SER A 691 -16.49 -17.56 10.72
CA SER A 691 -15.32 -17.21 11.49
C SER A 691 -15.61 -15.92 12.25
N LEU A 692 -15.50 -15.97 13.57
CA LEU A 692 -15.51 -14.78 14.43
C LEU A 692 -14.05 -14.43 14.70
N ALA A 693 -13.58 -13.25 14.29
CA ALA A 693 -12.18 -12.86 14.50
C ALA A 693 -12.08 -11.40 14.96
N THR A 694 -11.04 -11.08 15.73
CA THR A 694 -10.63 -9.67 15.87
C THR A 694 -10.09 -9.16 14.53
N LEU A 695 -10.44 -7.92 14.18
CA LEU A 695 -9.70 -7.24 13.10
C LEU A 695 -8.27 -7.11 13.61
N LEU A 696 -7.29 -7.64 12.85
CA LEU A 696 -5.88 -7.64 13.24
C LEU A 696 -5.49 -6.23 13.70
N THR A 697 -5.29 -6.10 15.01
CA THR A 697 -4.74 -4.93 15.70
C THR A 697 -3.24 -4.90 15.56
#